data_AF-A0A1J5N8J0-F1
#
_entry.id   AF-A0A1J5N8J0-F1
#
_cell.length_a   1.000
_cell.length_b   1.000
_cell.length_c   1.000
_cell.angle_alpha   90.00
_cell.angle_beta   90.00
_cell.angle_gamma   90.00
#
_symmetry.space_group_name_H-M   'P 1'
#
loop_
_entity.id
_entity.type
_entity.pdbx_description
1 polymer ?
#
loop_
_entity_poly.entity_id
_entity_poly.type
_entity_poly.pdbx_seq_one_letter_code
_entity_poly.pdbx_strand_id
1 'polypeptide(L)'
;MSLDDDKAFIKKLIPYYQDSNFNERFEHVTRELSKSRRFLVKMEINRLFNDCNRVIDLRGRVDATCFEHPHDGLVHYLDDVALNLFEESISVFGKFTVGVFEEVTNAKNSYREKQQREDDARRNELKSRSQGAVKEKTSEPVAISEEIVIPPNFAQKVSLTNLNPRIEERINILTRVKVRLANGRTIHGLTTNMSTRGAKIKLNNTYKIALGDVLYVDFVEIEQTGEEIVSLDLTYKVIDVTSSGDQHWFNLHRVHQQADVDSVLTAFIKKERPSSSTDVEHIIEGVRSLGYQFIHLNKMSGLPIFFEQRDNIYIPMFALSNSENKNMLSYWQTHNNMLRIASLISHQRIKQALDTGQPDQPILIFCFTHIAKGRKFFYSATEQELKESGLTDLFMQFGAKKESWKIYQLYVNDVKDYEWHMPDILPQHLISKEKSTLEQHKHLLKLHDIEISAYLFEISTGDGFKHYRMRKPQETRINLLQKFGHKDAKDAGIKLIETSNMTMSNRREDRFNYQTKVNILHKRKQYSGTTVDFSVHGIQVNLNDTFEIHKGDILKVIIPIFNKAAKEAEDTVLLYEVMRVANEGKILNLKISVTPETEFGPKAVYRIIKSNQHKLTAQIAPPANFTKSLILQYCHYLSSLIIMISKVQNSYKVSQIITPPQHSSLFNLFSVLSPIDSHCDMSPISQNNLFKEIFTNTLKQLMANSPAACKEVYIQLINEGQSYRTLTHHFDHFETPQEHCEFISTASKEGQLFALRISMSRSPKMNYKTFSREIIYAAKQASYKTRQLQAELDAIIATAEIVDILPEIKQRFNCH
;
A
#
# COMPACT_ATOMS: atom_id res chain seq x y z
N MET A 1 -48.61 -20.43 -24.09
CA MET A 1 -47.18 -20.74 -24.35
C MET A 1 -46.65 -19.78 -25.40
N SER A 2 -45.66 -18.98 -25.04
CA SER A 2 -45.10 -17.89 -25.86
C SER A 2 -44.15 -18.45 -26.93
N LEU A 3 -43.66 -17.59 -27.84
CA LEU A 3 -42.58 -17.90 -28.81
C LEU A 3 -41.26 -18.30 -28.13
N ASP A 4 -41.04 -17.90 -26.87
CA ASP A 4 -39.84 -18.26 -26.10
C ASP A 4 -39.86 -19.72 -25.62
N ASP A 5 -41.04 -20.30 -25.42
CA ASP A 5 -41.17 -21.72 -25.05
C ASP A 5 -40.70 -22.63 -26.21
N ASP A 6 -40.98 -22.25 -27.46
CA ASP A 6 -40.57 -23.01 -28.65
C ASP A 6 -39.04 -23.00 -28.84
N LYS A 7 -38.37 -21.89 -28.54
CA LYS A 7 -36.89 -21.80 -28.57
C LYS A 7 -36.24 -22.72 -27.54
N ALA A 8 -36.85 -22.89 -26.37
CA ALA A 8 -36.33 -23.79 -25.33
C ALA A 8 -36.41 -25.26 -25.77
N PHE A 9 -37.46 -25.67 -26.49
CA PHE A 9 -37.56 -27.00 -27.09
C PHE A 9 -36.50 -27.22 -28.18
N ILE A 10 -36.30 -26.23 -29.07
CA ILE A 10 -35.29 -26.29 -30.14
C ILE A 10 -33.89 -26.49 -29.54
N LYS A 11 -33.48 -25.69 -28.55
CA LYS A 11 -32.17 -25.80 -27.90
C LYS A 11 -31.91 -27.17 -27.26
N LYS A 12 -32.94 -27.80 -26.67
CA LYS A 12 -32.82 -29.15 -26.08
C LYS A 12 -32.64 -30.26 -27.12
N LEU A 13 -33.06 -30.03 -28.36
CA LEU A 13 -33.10 -31.03 -29.42
C LEU A 13 -31.91 -30.95 -30.38
N ILE A 14 -31.29 -29.76 -30.54
CA ILE A 14 -30.12 -29.55 -31.42
C ILE A 14 -29.01 -30.59 -31.21
N PRO A 15 -28.54 -30.90 -29.98
CA PRO A 15 -27.41 -31.81 -29.79
C PRO A 15 -27.67 -33.26 -30.26
N TYR A 16 -28.94 -33.64 -30.40
CA TYR A 16 -29.35 -35.01 -30.74
C TYR A 16 -29.85 -35.13 -32.18
N TYR A 17 -29.76 -34.07 -32.99
CA TYR A 17 -30.35 -34.06 -34.34
C TYR A 17 -29.78 -35.15 -35.25
N GLN A 18 -28.50 -35.49 -35.08
CA GLN A 18 -27.82 -36.51 -35.87
C GLN A 18 -28.01 -37.93 -35.30
N ASP A 19 -28.71 -38.10 -34.18
CA ASP A 19 -28.96 -39.42 -33.59
C ASP A 19 -30.00 -40.20 -34.40
N SER A 20 -29.79 -41.51 -34.52
CA SER A 20 -30.72 -42.43 -35.18
C SER A 20 -32.12 -42.47 -34.56
N ASN A 21 -32.25 -42.09 -33.28
CA ASN A 21 -33.51 -42.03 -32.53
C ASN A 21 -34.08 -40.60 -32.40
N PHE A 22 -33.58 -39.62 -33.16
CA PHE A 22 -34.00 -38.23 -33.04
C PHE A 22 -35.52 -38.04 -33.17
N ASN A 23 -36.18 -38.73 -34.11
CA ASN A 23 -37.62 -38.59 -34.32
C ASN A 23 -38.44 -39.03 -33.09
N GLU A 24 -38.02 -40.08 -32.38
CA GLU A 24 -38.68 -40.54 -31.15
C GLU A 24 -38.47 -39.54 -30.00
N ARG A 25 -37.24 -39.02 -29.87
CA ARG A 25 -36.88 -38.00 -28.90
C ARG A 25 -37.62 -36.68 -29.16
N PHE A 26 -37.75 -36.29 -30.42
CA PHE A 26 -38.51 -35.13 -30.87
C PHE A 26 -39.98 -35.24 -30.46
N GLU A 27 -40.62 -36.36 -30.76
CA GLU A 27 -42.02 -36.60 -30.38
C GLU A 27 -42.19 -36.62 -28.86
N HIS A 28 -41.23 -37.16 -28.10
CA HIS A 28 -41.26 -37.19 -26.64
C HIS A 28 -41.11 -35.79 -26.02
N VAL A 29 -40.15 -35.00 -26.49
CA VAL A 29 -39.83 -33.67 -25.94
C VAL A 29 -40.92 -32.66 -26.30
N THR A 30 -41.63 -32.85 -27.41
CA THR A 30 -42.63 -31.90 -27.90
C THR A 30 -44.08 -32.36 -27.71
N ARG A 31 -44.34 -33.37 -26.85
CA ARG A 31 -45.69 -33.95 -26.61
C ARG A 31 -46.75 -32.91 -26.25
N GLU A 32 -46.37 -31.90 -25.48
CA GLU A 32 -47.26 -30.84 -24.98
C GLU A 32 -47.59 -29.79 -26.05
N LEU A 33 -46.91 -29.81 -27.21
CA LEU A 33 -47.15 -28.87 -28.30
C LEU A 33 -48.25 -29.38 -29.24
N SER A 34 -49.04 -28.44 -29.77
CA SER A 34 -50.01 -28.71 -30.84
C SER A 34 -49.30 -29.17 -32.12
N LYS A 35 -50.00 -29.92 -32.98
CA LYS A 35 -49.43 -30.45 -34.24
C LYS A 35 -48.79 -29.36 -35.10
N SER A 36 -49.44 -28.20 -35.23
CA SER A 36 -48.91 -27.07 -35.99
C SER A 36 -47.63 -26.49 -35.39
N ARG A 37 -47.52 -26.41 -34.05
CA ARG A 37 -46.30 -25.92 -33.39
C ARG A 37 -45.15 -26.91 -33.47
N ARG A 38 -45.43 -28.22 -33.31
CA ARG A 38 -44.43 -29.27 -33.54
C ARG A 38 -43.85 -29.21 -34.94
N PHE A 39 -44.70 -29.01 -35.94
CA PHE A 39 -44.24 -28.85 -37.32
C PHE A 39 -43.30 -27.64 -37.47
N LEU A 40 -43.65 -26.49 -36.89
CA LEU A 40 -42.78 -25.29 -36.91
C LEU A 40 -41.44 -25.52 -36.20
N VAL A 41 -41.45 -26.17 -35.02
CA VAL A 41 -40.22 -26.52 -34.29
C VAL A 41 -39.34 -27.46 -35.12
N LYS A 42 -39.92 -28.45 -35.80
CA LYS A 42 -39.19 -29.39 -36.68
C LYS A 42 -38.61 -28.68 -37.90
N MET A 43 -39.38 -27.81 -38.54
CA MET A 43 -38.91 -27.00 -39.66
C MET A 43 -37.75 -26.09 -39.27
N GLU A 44 -37.83 -25.48 -38.08
CA GLU A 44 -36.78 -24.59 -37.60
C GLU A 44 -35.49 -25.34 -37.28
N ILE A 45 -35.57 -26.53 -36.64
CA ILE A 45 -34.38 -27.37 -36.44
C ILE A 45 -33.76 -27.76 -37.80
N ASN A 46 -34.57 -28.19 -38.77
CA ASN A 46 -34.06 -28.53 -40.10
C ASN A 46 -33.40 -27.33 -40.79
N ARG A 47 -33.96 -26.13 -40.63
CA ARG A 47 -33.40 -24.88 -41.17
C ARG A 47 -32.02 -24.59 -40.56
N LEU A 48 -31.87 -24.75 -39.25
CA LEU A 48 -30.61 -24.51 -38.54
C LEU A 48 -29.50 -25.47 -39.00
N PHE A 49 -29.82 -26.70 -39.40
CA PHE A 49 -28.82 -27.68 -39.89
C PHE A 49 -28.52 -27.58 -41.40
N ASN A 50 -29.13 -26.65 -42.13
CA ASN A 50 -28.80 -26.40 -43.54
C ASN A 50 -27.40 -25.80 -43.68
N ASP A 51 -26.72 -26.10 -44.80
CA ASP A 51 -25.41 -25.54 -45.11
C ASP A 51 -25.46 -24.01 -45.21
N CYS A 52 -24.41 -23.35 -44.71
CA CYS A 52 -24.26 -21.91 -44.79
C CYS A 52 -22.98 -21.56 -45.57
N ASN A 53 -23.11 -20.70 -46.59
CA ASN A 53 -21.97 -20.22 -47.37
C ASN A 53 -21.64 -18.75 -47.08
N ARG A 54 -22.14 -18.20 -45.96
CA ARG A 54 -21.98 -16.79 -45.61
C ARG A 54 -20.76 -16.60 -44.72
N VAL A 55 -19.87 -15.73 -45.13
CA VAL A 55 -18.73 -15.28 -44.30
C VAL A 55 -19.24 -14.50 -43.10
N ILE A 56 -18.65 -14.77 -41.93
CA ILE A 56 -18.87 -13.99 -40.72
C ILE A 56 -17.74 -12.98 -40.62
N ASP A 57 -18.07 -11.69 -40.69
CA ASP A 57 -17.12 -10.59 -40.52
C ASP A 57 -17.61 -9.67 -39.41
N LEU A 58 -16.90 -9.69 -38.28
CA LEU A 58 -17.20 -8.91 -37.10
C LEU A 58 -16.37 -7.61 -37.00
N ARG A 59 -15.46 -7.34 -37.96
CA ARG A 59 -14.66 -6.11 -37.95
C ARG A 59 -15.56 -4.88 -37.97
N GLY A 60 -15.35 -3.96 -37.04
CA GLY A 60 -16.18 -2.76 -36.88
C GLY A 60 -17.59 -3.02 -36.33
N ARG A 61 -17.94 -4.26 -35.98
CA ARG A 61 -19.19 -4.65 -35.29
C ARG A 61 -18.96 -5.04 -33.83
N VAL A 62 -17.71 -5.22 -33.43
CA VAL A 62 -17.27 -5.48 -32.05
C VAL A 62 -16.13 -4.53 -31.70
N ASP A 63 -15.99 -4.21 -30.42
CA ASP A 63 -14.87 -3.38 -29.92
C ASP A 63 -13.55 -4.16 -29.83
N ALA A 64 -13.62 -5.49 -29.89
CA ALA A 64 -12.47 -6.39 -29.82
C ALA A 64 -11.77 -6.57 -31.19
N THR A 65 -10.48 -6.87 -31.16
CA THR A 65 -9.70 -7.16 -32.37
C THR A 65 -10.16 -8.47 -33.00
N CYS A 66 -10.61 -8.42 -34.25
CA CYS A 66 -10.97 -9.60 -35.02
C CYS A 66 -9.78 -10.11 -35.85
N PHE A 67 -9.67 -11.43 -35.97
CA PHE A 67 -8.62 -12.11 -36.72
C PHE A 67 -9.21 -13.01 -37.81
N GLU A 68 -8.40 -13.27 -38.84
CA GLU A 68 -8.75 -14.20 -39.91
C GLU A 68 -8.80 -15.65 -39.40
N HIS A 69 -9.89 -16.34 -39.74
CA HIS A 69 -10.15 -17.74 -39.43
C HIS A 69 -10.66 -18.47 -40.69
N PRO A 70 -9.81 -19.21 -41.41
CA PRO A 70 -10.22 -20.00 -42.56
C PRO A 70 -10.92 -21.30 -42.13
N HIS A 71 -12.10 -21.58 -42.67
CA HIS A 71 -12.89 -22.80 -42.44
C HIS A 71 -13.69 -23.18 -43.70
N ASP A 72 -13.61 -24.44 -44.14
CA ASP A 72 -14.33 -24.96 -45.33
C ASP A 72 -14.27 -24.06 -46.58
N GLY A 73 -13.11 -23.45 -46.84
CA GLY A 73 -12.88 -22.58 -48.01
C GLY A 73 -13.42 -21.15 -47.87
N LEU A 74 -14.01 -20.80 -46.72
CA LEU A 74 -14.40 -19.44 -46.34
C LEU A 74 -13.39 -18.84 -45.36
N VAL A 75 -13.21 -17.52 -45.39
CA VAL A 75 -12.36 -16.79 -44.44
C VAL A 75 -13.23 -15.90 -43.57
N HIS A 76 -13.42 -16.30 -42.32
CA HIS A 76 -14.16 -15.55 -41.32
C HIS A 76 -13.25 -14.53 -40.61
N TYR A 77 -13.80 -13.43 -40.12
CA TYR A 77 -13.11 -12.45 -39.28
C TYR A 77 -13.80 -12.40 -37.92
N LEU A 78 -13.22 -13.09 -36.94
CA LEU A 78 -13.81 -13.35 -35.63
C LEU A 78 -12.93 -12.80 -34.52
N ASP A 79 -13.52 -12.26 -33.46
CA ASP A 79 -12.82 -12.07 -32.20
C ASP A 79 -12.71 -13.39 -31.44
N ASP A 80 -12.02 -13.39 -30.30
CA ASP A 80 -11.80 -14.58 -29.47
C ASP A 80 -13.10 -15.13 -28.84
N VAL A 81 -14.10 -14.27 -28.57
CA VAL A 81 -15.42 -14.70 -28.11
C VAL A 81 -16.14 -15.48 -29.21
N ALA A 82 -16.25 -14.87 -30.39
CA ALA A 82 -16.94 -15.44 -31.53
C ALA A 82 -16.23 -16.68 -32.06
N LEU A 83 -14.90 -16.75 -31.99
CA LEU A 83 -14.14 -17.93 -32.39
C LEU A 83 -14.40 -19.12 -31.47
N ASN A 84 -14.41 -18.91 -30.15
CA ASN A 84 -14.76 -19.99 -29.21
C ASN A 84 -16.20 -20.48 -29.44
N LEU A 85 -17.16 -19.55 -29.60
CA LEU A 85 -18.54 -19.90 -29.90
C LEU A 85 -18.69 -20.60 -31.25
N PHE A 86 -17.90 -20.20 -32.25
CA PHE A 86 -17.87 -20.83 -33.57
C PHE A 86 -17.43 -22.28 -33.46
N GLU A 87 -16.30 -22.56 -32.81
CA GLU A 87 -15.78 -23.92 -32.61
C GLU A 87 -16.74 -24.78 -31.75
N GLU A 88 -17.32 -24.21 -30.69
CA GLU A 88 -18.34 -24.89 -29.89
C GLU A 88 -19.57 -25.24 -30.74
N SER A 89 -20.07 -24.30 -31.53
CA SER A 89 -21.22 -24.52 -32.42
C SER A 89 -20.90 -25.54 -33.51
N ILE A 90 -19.72 -25.49 -34.12
CA ILE A 90 -19.25 -26.49 -35.08
C ILE A 90 -19.22 -27.87 -34.45
N SER A 91 -18.76 -28.01 -33.20
CA SER A 91 -18.75 -29.30 -32.50
C SER A 91 -20.15 -29.89 -32.28
N VAL A 92 -21.17 -29.04 -32.16
CA VAL A 92 -22.57 -29.44 -31.97
C VAL A 92 -23.28 -29.73 -33.30
N PHE A 93 -23.07 -28.89 -34.32
CA PHE A 93 -23.73 -29.03 -35.62
C PHE A 93 -22.99 -29.96 -36.60
N GLY A 94 -21.70 -30.26 -36.32
CA GLY A 94 -20.82 -31.13 -37.09
C GLY A 94 -20.19 -30.50 -38.35
N LYS A 95 -20.72 -29.36 -38.84
CA LYS A 95 -20.24 -28.60 -40.01
C LYS A 95 -20.73 -27.16 -39.94
N PHE A 96 -20.24 -26.29 -40.83
CA PHE A 96 -20.70 -24.90 -40.90
C PHE A 96 -22.13 -24.79 -41.47
N THR A 97 -23.09 -24.51 -40.60
CA THR A 97 -24.52 -24.45 -40.91
C THR A 97 -25.13 -23.09 -40.61
N VAL A 98 -26.39 -22.88 -41.02
CA VAL A 98 -27.15 -21.67 -40.71
C VAL A 98 -27.25 -21.46 -39.19
N GLY A 99 -27.35 -22.54 -38.41
CA GLY A 99 -27.33 -22.52 -36.96
C GLY A 99 -26.03 -21.96 -36.39
N VAL A 100 -24.88 -22.44 -36.87
CA VAL A 100 -23.56 -21.89 -36.48
C VAL A 100 -23.44 -20.42 -36.85
N PHE A 101 -23.83 -20.04 -38.08
CA PHE A 101 -23.81 -18.65 -38.51
C PHE A 101 -24.68 -17.76 -37.61
N GLU A 102 -25.89 -18.20 -37.30
CA GLU A 102 -26.81 -17.44 -36.45
C GLU A 102 -26.37 -17.40 -35.00
N GLU A 103 -25.83 -18.48 -34.45
CA GLU A 103 -25.35 -18.53 -33.06
C GLU A 103 -24.18 -17.57 -32.86
N VAL A 104 -23.22 -17.57 -33.79
CA VAL A 104 -22.04 -16.68 -33.75
C VAL A 104 -22.41 -15.22 -34.07
N THR A 105 -23.31 -14.98 -35.03
CA THR A 105 -23.71 -13.61 -35.42
C THR A 105 -24.72 -12.99 -34.43
N ASN A 106 -25.53 -13.80 -33.76
CA ASN A 106 -26.49 -13.39 -32.74
C ASN A 106 -25.94 -13.45 -31.32
N ALA A 107 -24.69 -13.88 -31.13
CA ALA A 107 -23.96 -13.69 -29.89
C ALA A 107 -24.04 -12.22 -29.45
N LYS A 108 -24.11 -11.98 -28.15
CA LYS A 108 -24.22 -10.64 -27.57
C LYS A 108 -22.95 -9.84 -27.87
N ASN A 109 -22.97 -9.08 -28.95
CA ASN A 109 -21.87 -8.24 -29.41
C ASN A 109 -22.13 -6.77 -29.04
N SER A 110 -21.09 -6.04 -28.58
CA SER A 110 -21.17 -4.66 -28.05
C SER A 110 -22.06 -3.70 -28.85
N TYR A 111 -22.01 -3.73 -30.19
CA TYR A 111 -22.79 -2.81 -31.03
C TYR A 111 -24.28 -3.14 -31.12
N ARG A 112 -24.65 -4.42 -31.01
CA ARG A 112 -26.05 -4.84 -31.14
C ARG A 112 -26.82 -4.54 -29.86
N GLU A 113 -26.15 -4.59 -28.71
CA GLU A 113 -26.68 -4.06 -27.45
C GLU A 113 -26.81 -2.53 -27.49
N LYS A 114 -25.84 -1.83 -28.07
CA LYS A 114 -25.92 -0.38 -28.29
C LYS A 114 -27.11 -0.01 -29.16
N GLN A 115 -27.32 -0.73 -30.27
CA GLN A 115 -28.43 -0.51 -31.19
C GLN A 115 -29.79 -0.91 -30.61
N GLN A 116 -29.88 -2.00 -29.84
CA GLN A 116 -31.09 -2.36 -29.09
C GLN A 116 -31.41 -1.35 -27.99
N ARG A 117 -30.39 -0.86 -27.25
CA ARG A 117 -30.55 0.22 -26.27
C ARG A 117 -31.00 1.53 -26.94
N GLU A 118 -30.44 1.87 -28.10
CA GLU A 118 -30.87 3.02 -28.91
C GLU A 118 -32.30 2.86 -29.45
N ASP A 119 -32.69 1.66 -29.91
CA ASP A 119 -34.05 1.36 -30.38
C ASP A 119 -35.07 1.29 -29.25
N ASP A 120 -34.68 0.85 -28.06
CA ASP A 120 -35.50 0.83 -26.86
C ASP A 120 -35.63 2.24 -26.25
N ALA A 121 -34.56 3.05 -26.28
CA ALA A 121 -34.61 4.48 -25.97
C ALA A 121 -35.52 5.22 -26.95
N ARG A 122 -35.43 4.93 -28.25
CA ARG A 122 -36.31 5.48 -29.30
C ARG A 122 -37.77 5.02 -29.14
N ARG A 123 -38.02 3.77 -28.73
CA ARG A 123 -39.36 3.26 -28.38
C ARG A 123 -39.92 3.91 -27.12
N ASN A 124 -39.07 4.20 -26.13
CA ASN A 124 -39.46 4.94 -24.93
C ASN A 124 -39.73 6.43 -25.24
N GLU A 125 -38.98 7.05 -26.15
CA GLU A 125 -39.26 8.39 -26.69
C GLU A 125 -40.59 8.46 -27.47
N LEU A 126 -40.94 7.42 -28.21
CA LEU A 126 -42.22 7.36 -28.93
C LEU A 126 -43.41 7.18 -27.98
N LYS A 127 -43.21 6.50 -26.84
CA LYS A 127 -44.22 6.38 -25.76
C LYS A 127 -44.35 7.67 -24.94
N SER A 128 -43.28 8.43 -24.76
CA SER A 128 -43.33 9.72 -24.05
C SER A 128 -43.88 10.88 -24.89
N ARG A 129 -43.96 10.74 -26.22
CA ARG A 129 -44.62 11.72 -27.10
C ARG A 129 -46.14 11.82 -26.98
N SER A 130 -46.80 10.92 -26.23
CA SER A 130 -48.26 10.98 -26.00
C SER A 130 -48.67 11.86 -24.81
N GLN A 131 -47.72 12.40 -24.04
CA GLN A 131 -48.01 13.33 -22.95
C GLN A 131 -46.98 14.46 -22.95
N GLY A 132 -47.48 15.68 -23.08
CA GLY A 132 -46.68 16.85 -23.41
C GLY A 132 -45.81 17.40 -22.27
N ALA A 133 -44.68 17.94 -22.71
CA ALA A 133 -44.08 19.22 -22.30
C ALA A 133 -42.73 19.20 -21.55
N VAL A 134 -41.86 20.06 -22.10
CA VAL A 134 -40.64 20.74 -21.60
C VAL A 134 -39.31 20.00 -21.71
N LYS A 135 -38.46 20.60 -22.55
CA LYS A 135 -37.05 20.27 -22.83
C LYS A 135 -36.13 20.72 -21.68
N GLU A 136 -35.32 19.80 -21.17
CA GLU A 136 -34.01 20.11 -20.60
C GLU A 136 -32.92 19.41 -21.42
N LYS A 137 -31.84 20.14 -21.71
CA LYS A 137 -30.64 19.61 -22.37
C LYS A 137 -29.89 18.74 -21.36
N THR A 138 -29.99 17.43 -21.50
CA THR A 138 -29.13 16.46 -20.81
C THR A 138 -28.19 15.81 -21.82
N SER A 139 -26.91 15.84 -21.48
CA SER A 139 -25.82 15.11 -22.10
C SER A 139 -26.11 13.60 -22.09
N GLU A 140 -25.88 12.94 -23.23
CA GLU A 140 -26.11 11.52 -23.45
C GLU A 140 -25.33 10.64 -22.45
N PRO A 141 -25.98 9.64 -21.80
CA PRO A 141 -25.28 8.64 -21.01
C PRO A 141 -24.71 7.54 -21.93
N VAL A 142 -23.39 7.42 -21.91
CA VAL A 142 -22.66 6.24 -22.42
C VAL A 142 -23.18 5.01 -21.67
N ALA A 143 -23.57 3.98 -22.40
CA ALA A 143 -24.09 2.75 -21.83
C ALA A 143 -22.94 1.92 -21.26
N ILE A 144 -22.61 2.26 -20.03
CA ILE A 144 -21.74 1.58 -19.07
C ILE A 144 -22.02 0.07 -19.11
N SER A 145 -21.03 -0.73 -19.56
CA SER A 145 -20.81 -2.09 -19.05
C SER A 145 -21.00 -2.01 -17.55
N GLU A 146 -21.88 -2.78 -16.88
CA GLU A 146 -22.20 -2.65 -15.45
C GLU A 146 -20.96 -2.31 -14.60
N GLU A 147 -20.60 -1.02 -14.54
CA GLU A 147 -19.49 -0.54 -13.75
C GLU A 147 -20.11 -0.64 -12.40
N ILE A 148 -19.57 -1.52 -11.59
CA ILE A 148 -19.88 -1.59 -10.18
C ILE A 148 -19.79 -0.14 -9.68
N VAL A 149 -20.95 0.49 -9.47
CA VAL A 149 -21.01 1.89 -9.08
C VAL A 149 -20.47 1.92 -7.67
N ILE A 150 -19.20 2.27 -7.52
CA ILE A 150 -18.53 2.31 -6.23
C ILE A 150 -19.23 3.38 -5.40
N PRO A 151 -19.89 3.03 -4.28
CA PRO A 151 -20.60 4.02 -3.47
C PRO A 151 -19.62 5.07 -2.93
N PRO A 152 -20.07 6.31 -2.67
CA PRO A 152 -19.18 7.42 -2.32
C PRO A 152 -18.41 7.22 -1.00
N ASN A 153 -18.92 6.37 -0.10
CA ASN A 153 -18.29 6.04 1.19
C ASN A 153 -17.30 4.88 1.10
N PHE A 154 -17.09 4.29 -0.08
CA PHE A 154 -16.19 3.15 -0.21
C PHE A 154 -14.77 3.65 -0.46
N ALA A 155 -13.84 3.11 0.33
CA ALA A 155 -12.41 3.36 0.18
C ALA A 155 -11.74 2.15 -0.45
N GLN A 156 -10.85 2.39 -1.41
CA GLN A 156 -10.11 1.32 -2.06
C GLN A 156 -9.07 0.74 -1.09
N LYS A 157 -8.92 -0.59 -1.10
CA LYS A 157 -7.89 -1.30 -0.34
C LYS A 157 -6.54 -1.11 -1.03
N VAL A 158 -5.54 -0.68 -0.27
CA VAL A 158 -4.16 -0.55 -0.76
C VAL A 158 -3.19 -1.19 0.24
N SER A 159 -2.11 -1.79 -0.26
CA SER A 159 -1.04 -2.31 0.59
C SER A 159 0.16 -1.37 0.61
N LEU A 160 0.86 -1.28 1.73
CA LEU A 160 2.15 -0.59 1.81
C LEU A 160 3.33 -1.50 1.47
N THR A 161 3.13 -2.81 1.38
CA THR A 161 4.19 -3.81 1.17
C THR A 161 4.20 -4.39 -0.25
N ASN A 162 3.21 -4.03 -1.08
CA ASN A 162 3.02 -4.58 -2.41
C ASN A 162 3.95 -3.92 -3.45
N LEU A 163 5.23 -4.28 -3.41
CA LEU A 163 6.25 -3.69 -4.29
C LEU A 163 6.39 -4.42 -5.64
N ASN A 164 5.80 -5.62 -5.77
CA ASN A 164 5.73 -6.43 -7.00
C ASN A 164 7.03 -6.48 -7.82
N PRO A 165 8.17 -6.87 -7.24
CA PRO A 165 9.43 -6.94 -7.99
C PRO A 165 9.32 -7.95 -9.13
N ARG A 166 9.92 -7.60 -10.27
CA ARG A 166 10.02 -8.50 -11.43
C ARG A 166 11.47 -8.73 -11.80
N ILE A 167 11.79 -9.99 -12.05
CA ILE A 167 13.12 -10.41 -12.53
C ILE A 167 13.35 -10.03 -14.00
N GLU A 168 12.29 -9.86 -14.80
CA GLU A 168 12.36 -9.54 -16.24
C GLU A 168 11.26 -8.56 -16.67
N GLU A 169 11.51 -7.86 -17.78
CA GLU A 169 10.48 -7.04 -18.44
C GLU A 169 9.43 -7.90 -19.12
N ARG A 170 8.18 -7.43 -19.12
CA ARG A 170 7.10 -7.98 -19.95
C ARG A 170 6.71 -6.95 -20.99
N ILE A 171 6.51 -7.40 -22.22
CA ILE A 171 6.11 -6.53 -23.33
C ILE A 171 4.63 -6.75 -23.62
N ASN A 172 3.88 -5.68 -23.84
CA ASN A 172 2.46 -5.73 -24.19
C ASN A 172 2.32 -6.18 -25.64
N ILE A 173 2.20 -7.49 -25.84
CA ILE A 173 2.03 -8.12 -27.15
C ILE A 173 0.67 -8.82 -27.15
N LEU A 174 -0.15 -8.54 -28.17
CA LEU A 174 -1.40 -9.24 -28.43
C LEU A 174 -1.14 -10.32 -29.49
N THR A 175 -1.09 -11.58 -29.08
CA THR A 175 -1.00 -12.73 -30.00
C THR A 175 -1.98 -13.82 -29.59
N ARG A 176 -2.49 -14.57 -30.59
CA ARG A 176 -3.42 -15.68 -30.37
C ARG A 176 -2.75 -16.85 -29.68
N VAL A 177 -3.44 -17.36 -28.66
CA VAL A 177 -3.05 -18.57 -27.94
C VAL A 177 -4.18 -19.60 -27.96
N LYS A 178 -3.80 -20.87 -28.06
CA LYS A 178 -4.68 -22.00 -27.77
C LYS A 178 -4.32 -22.56 -26.41
N VAL A 179 -5.29 -22.63 -25.52
CA VAL A 179 -5.15 -23.10 -24.14
C VAL A 179 -5.86 -24.43 -24.02
N ARG A 180 -5.12 -25.51 -23.80
CA ARG A 180 -5.68 -26.82 -23.51
C ARG A 180 -5.74 -27.04 -22.00
N LEU A 181 -6.95 -27.34 -21.53
CA LEU A 181 -7.26 -27.63 -20.13
C LEU A 181 -7.01 -29.10 -19.79
N ALA A 182 -6.93 -29.40 -18.49
CA ALA A 182 -6.78 -30.76 -17.98
C ALA A 182 -7.89 -31.73 -18.42
N ASN A 183 -9.10 -31.22 -18.69
CA ASN A 183 -10.22 -32.01 -19.20
C ASN A 183 -10.17 -32.25 -20.73
N GLY A 184 -9.09 -31.84 -21.40
CA GLY A 184 -8.90 -31.98 -22.85
C GLY A 184 -9.59 -30.91 -23.70
N ARG A 185 -10.35 -29.98 -23.11
CA ARG A 185 -10.95 -28.87 -23.86
C ARG A 185 -9.88 -27.86 -24.29
N THR A 186 -10.01 -27.36 -25.51
CA THR A 186 -9.16 -26.31 -26.06
C THR A 186 -9.94 -25.00 -26.12
N ILE A 187 -9.31 -23.92 -25.69
CA ILE A 187 -9.90 -22.59 -25.60
C ILE A 187 -9.00 -21.61 -26.33
N HIS A 188 -9.59 -20.69 -27.08
CA HIS A 188 -8.87 -19.60 -27.72
C HIS A 188 -8.84 -18.37 -26.82
N GLY A 189 -7.67 -17.71 -26.78
CA GLY A 189 -7.46 -16.48 -26.05
C GLY A 189 -6.41 -15.61 -26.69
N LEU A 190 -6.10 -14.50 -26.02
CA LEU A 190 -5.08 -13.56 -26.43
C LEU A 190 -4.08 -13.34 -25.30
N THR A 191 -2.79 -13.24 -25.62
CA THR A 191 -1.86 -12.61 -24.68
C THR A 191 -2.21 -11.14 -24.52
N THR A 192 -1.91 -10.58 -23.35
CA THR A 192 -1.95 -9.14 -23.07
C THR A 192 -0.56 -8.59 -22.81
N ASN A 193 0.29 -9.41 -22.19
CA ASN A 193 1.73 -9.21 -22.17
C ASN A 193 2.45 -10.55 -22.09
N MET A 194 3.73 -10.56 -22.44
CA MET A 194 4.57 -11.74 -22.39
C MET A 194 6.03 -11.43 -22.11
N SER A 195 6.73 -12.42 -21.58
CA SER A 195 8.18 -12.51 -21.42
C SER A 195 8.62 -13.94 -21.74
N THR A 196 9.92 -14.23 -21.61
CA THR A 196 10.43 -15.59 -21.87
C THR A 196 9.89 -16.60 -20.85
N ARG A 197 9.73 -16.19 -19.58
CA ARG A 197 9.36 -17.10 -18.48
C ARG A 197 7.89 -16.98 -18.06
N GLY A 198 7.11 -16.10 -18.69
CA GLY A 198 5.73 -15.85 -18.28
C GLY A 198 4.88 -15.19 -19.35
N ALA A 199 3.57 -15.31 -19.19
CA ALA A 199 2.59 -14.67 -20.06
C ALA A 199 1.39 -14.23 -19.23
N LYS A 200 0.70 -13.18 -19.67
CA LYS A 200 -0.63 -12.84 -19.17
C LYS A 200 -1.62 -13.05 -20.30
N ILE A 201 -2.53 -13.99 -20.16
CA ILE A 201 -3.53 -14.29 -21.18
C ILE A 201 -4.91 -13.81 -20.74
N LYS A 202 -5.75 -13.45 -21.71
CA LYS A 202 -7.15 -13.06 -21.54
C LYS A 202 -8.03 -14.17 -22.14
N LEU A 203 -9.02 -14.61 -21.37
CA LEU A 203 -10.06 -15.57 -21.74
C LEU A 203 -11.44 -14.99 -21.42
N ASN A 204 -12.45 -15.35 -22.23
CA ASN A 204 -13.80 -14.76 -22.18
C ASN A 204 -14.81 -15.51 -21.28
N ASN A 205 -14.38 -16.51 -20.50
CA ASN A 205 -15.27 -17.25 -19.63
C ASN A 205 -14.52 -17.80 -18.40
N THR A 206 -15.23 -18.03 -17.31
CA THR A 206 -14.76 -18.63 -16.05
C THR A 206 -14.56 -20.15 -16.20
N TYR A 207 -13.96 -20.60 -17.30
CA TYR A 207 -13.42 -21.96 -17.39
C TYR A 207 -12.74 -22.23 -16.05
N LYS A 208 -13.19 -23.25 -15.29
CA LYS A 208 -12.90 -23.45 -13.86
C LYS A 208 -11.39 -23.68 -13.62
N ILE A 209 -10.61 -22.64 -13.81
CA ILE A 209 -9.17 -22.56 -13.77
C ILE A 209 -8.86 -21.87 -12.45
N ALA A 210 -8.26 -22.63 -11.54
CA ALA A 210 -7.88 -22.15 -10.22
C ALA A 210 -6.42 -21.71 -10.18
N LEU A 211 -6.07 -20.98 -9.12
CA LEU A 211 -4.67 -20.72 -8.79
C LEU A 211 -3.91 -22.03 -8.64
N GLY A 212 -2.74 -22.11 -9.26
CA GLY A 212 -1.88 -23.29 -9.24
C GLY A 212 -2.16 -24.32 -10.32
N ASP A 213 -3.26 -24.19 -11.08
CA ASP A 213 -3.55 -25.08 -12.20
C ASP A 213 -2.47 -24.99 -13.28
N VAL A 214 -2.31 -26.10 -14.00
CA VAL A 214 -1.38 -26.21 -15.12
C VAL A 214 -2.15 -26.14 -16.43
N LEU A 215 -1.77 -25.20 -17.28
CA LEU A 215 -2.34 -24.95 -18.60
C LEU A 215 -1.30 -25.29 -19.67
N TYR A 216 -1.75 -25.89 -20.76
CA TYR A 216 -0.96 -26.09 -21.97
C TYR A 216 -1.27 -24.95 -22.94
N VAL A 217 -0.31 -24.08 -23.19
CA VAL A 217 -0.49 -22.84 -23.95
C VAL A 217 0.34 -22.92 -25.22
N ASP A 218 -0.34 -22.98 -26.36
CA ASP A 218 0.25 -22.99 -27.69
C ASP A 218 0.16 -21.61 -28.35
N PHE A 219 1.30 -21.06 -28.76
CA PHE A 219 1.42 -19.75 -29.39
C PHE A 219 1.37 -19.87 -30.91
N VAL A 220 0.20 -19.57 -31.49
CA VAL A 220 -0.13 -19.96 -32.87
C VAL A 220 0.53 -19.06 -33.92
N GLU A 221 0.89 -17.82 -33.58
CA GLU A 221 1.35 -16.80 -34.54
C GLU A 221 2.83 -16.46 -34.42
N ILE A 222 3.58 -17.21 -33.60
CA ILE A 222 5.02 -16.99 -33.47
C ILE A 222 5.74 -17.71 -34.61
N GLU A 223 6.06 -16.95 -35.64
CA GLU A 223 6.86 -17.42 -36.77
C GLU A 223 8.29 -17.77 -36.33
N GLN A 224 8.77 -18.95 -36.71
CA GLN A 224 10.11 -19.44 -36.40
C GLN A 224 10.98 -19.39 -37.64
N THR A 225 12.11 -18.68 -37.55
CA THR A 225 13.10 -18.58 -38.63
C THR A 225 14.33 -19.42 -38.25
N GLY A 226 14.29 -20.72 -38.56
CA GLY A 226 15.36 -21.69 -38.29
C GLY A 226 15.09 -23.05 -38.97
N GLU A 227 16.12 -23.88 -39.14
CA GLU A 227 15.99 -25.22 -39.76
C GLU A 227 15.27 -26.22 -38.85
N GLU A 228 15.38 -26.07 -37.53
CA GLU A 228 14.63 -26.85 -36.53
C GLU A 228 13.50 -25.99 -35.93
N ILE A 229 12.26 -26.46 -36.09
CA ILE A 229 11.06 -25.84 -35.52
C ILE A 229 10.84 -26.43 -34.13
N VAL A 230 10.80 -25.57 -33.11
CA VAL A 230 10.55 -25.96 -31.72
C VAL A 230 9.05 -25.96 -31.45
N SER A 231 8.55 -26.92 -30.67
CA SER A 231 7.15 -26.91 -30.24
C SER A 231 6.89 -25.76 -29.27
N LEU A 232 5.84 -24.98 -29.52
CA LEU A 232 5.38 -23.91 -28.64
C LEU A 232 4.14 -24.31 -27.81
N ASP A 233 3.77 -25.60 -27.75
CA ASP A 233 2.81 -26.13 -26.78
C ASP A 233 3.48 -26.23 -25.39
N LEU A 234 3.51 -25.09 -24.70
CA LEU A 234 4.29 -24.90 -23.49
C LEU A 234 3.41 -25.03 -22.26
N THR A 235 3.96 -25.64 -21.21
CA THR A 235 3.26 -25.81 -19.94
C THR A 235 3.45 -24.60 -19.03
N TYR A 236 2.35 -24.03 -18.55
CA TYR A 236 2.33 -22.87 -17.65
C TYR A 236 1.53 -23.16 -16.39
N LYS A 237 1.99 -22.62 -15.26
CA LYS A 237 1.25 -22.62 -14.00
C LYS A 237 0.55 -21.29 -13.79
N VAL A 238 -0.73 -21.33 -13.40
CA VAL A 238 -1.50 -20.13 -13.03
C VAL A 238 -0.99 -19.60 -11.69
N ILE A 239 -0.48 -18.37 -11.70
CA ILE A 239 0.05 -17.71 -10.50
C ILE A 239 -0.90 -16.66 -9.93
N ASP A 240 -1.77 -16.10 -10.76
CA ASP A 240 -2.75 -15.10 -10.35
C ASP A 240 -3.90 -15.02 -11.37
N VAL A 241 -5.12 -14.69 -10.91
CA VAL A 241 -6.32 -14.58 -11.74
C VAL A 241 -7.06 -13.29 -11.39
N THR A 242 -7.26 -12.44 -12.38
CA THR A 242 -8.04 -11.19 -12.24
C THR A 242 -9.24 -11.23 -13.17
N SER A 243 -10.41 -10.83 -12.69
CA SER A 243 -11.65 -10.86 -13.48
C SER A 243 -12.32 -9.49 -13.49
N SER A 244 -12.93 -9.12 -14.61
CA SER A 244 -13.74 -7.91 -14.75
C SER A 244 -14.91 -8.20 -15.69
N GLY A 245 -16.14 -8.28 -15.15
CA GLY A 245 -17.29 -8.78 -15.89
C GLY A 245 -17.05 -10.22 -16.37
N ASP A 246 -17.32 -10.49 -17.64
CA ASP A 246 -17.11 -11.81 -18.29
C ASP A 246 -15.65 -12.05 -18.74
N GLN A 247 -14.75 -11.11 -18.45
CA GLN A 247 -13.37 -11.16 -18.91
C GLN A 247 -12.44 -11.61 -17.79
N HIS A 248 -11.60 -12.60 -18.08
CA HIS A 248 -10.69 -13.20 -17.12
C HIS A 248 -9.27 -13.12 -17.64
N TRP A 249 -8.36 -12.58 -16.83
CA TRP A 249 -6.94 -12.56 -17.12
C TRP A 249 -6.20 -13.49 -16.18
N PHE A 250 -5.36 -14.33 -16.76
CA PHE A 250 -4.53 -15.30 -16.06
C PHE A 250 -3.08 -14.89 -16.19
N ASN A 251 -2.42 -14.64 -15.07
CA ASN A 251 -0.98 -14.50 -15.01
C ASN A 251 -0.37 -15.89 -14.92
N LEU A 252 0.55 -16.19 -15.83
CA LEU A 252 1.10 -17.51 -16.06
C LEU A 252 2.62 -17.53 -15.87
N HIS A 253 3.13 -18.57 -15.23
CA HIS A 253 4.56 -18.86 -15.09
C HIS A 253 4.94 -20.12 -15.87
N ARG A 254 5.93 -20.04 -16.76
CA ARG A 254 6.37 -21.18 -17.58
C ARG A 254 7.04 -22.22 -16.69
N VAL A 255 6.56 -23.46 -16.73
CA VAL A 255 7.00 -24.53 -15.82
C VAL A 255 8.41 -25.01 -16.15
N HIS A 256 8.72 -25.17 -17.44
CA HIS A 256 10.01 -25.67 -17.91
C HIS A 256 10.77 -24.59 -18.68
N GLN A 257 12.06 -24.44 -18.39
CA GLN A 257 12.96 -23.57 -19.15
C GLN A 257 13.83 -24.38 -20.08
N GLN A 258 13.76 -24.04 -21.36
CA GLN A 258 14.44 -24.70 -22.47
C GLN A 258 15.08 -23.61 -23.33
N ALA A 259 16.38 -23.76 -23.61
CA ALA A 259 17.20 -22.72 -24.22
C ALA A 259 16.82 -22.41 -25.68
N ASP A 260 16.39 -23.43 -26.41
CA ASP A 260 15.83 -23.35 -27.77
C ASP A 260 14.53 -22.53 -27.79
N VAL A 261 13.57 -22.85 -26.91
CA VAL A 261 12.33 -22.08 -26.73
C VAL A 261 12.63 -20.65 -26.31
N ASP A 262 13.57 -20.44 -25.38
CA ASP A 262 13.96 -19.10 -24.92
C ASP A 262 14.52 -18.26 -26.06
N SER A 263 15.30 -18.86 -26.96
CA SER A 263 15.83 -18.19 -28.15
C SER A 263 14.70 -17.74 -29.08
N VAL A 264 13.74 -18.63 -29.36
CA VAL A 264 12.57 -18.33 -30.22
C VAL A 264 11.72 -17.20 -29.61
N LEU A 265 11.35 -17.30 -28.33
CA LEU A 265 10.55 -16.27 -27.67
C LEU A 265 11.30 -14.94 -27.57
N THR A 266 12.60 -14.96 -27.32
CA THR A 266 13.43 -13.74 -27.28
C THR A 266 13.48 -13.07 -28.64
N ALA A 267 13.66 -13.83 -29.72
CA ALA A 267 13.67 -13.32 -31.08
C ALA A 267 12.31 -12.69 -31.45
N PHE A 268 11.21 -13.36 -31.11
CA PHE A 268 9.86 -12.86 -31.30
C PHE A 268 9.61 -11.55 -30.54
N ILE A 269 9.90 -11.52 -29.23
CA ILE A 269 9.76 -10.30 -28.41
C ILE A 269 10.62 -9.16 -28.97
N LYS A 270 11.83 -9.45 -29.45
CA LYS A 270 12.71 -8.42 -30.06
C LYS A 270 12.13 -7.88 -31.36
N LYS A 271 11.49 -8.72 -32.19
CA LYS A 271 10.80 -8.31 -33.43
C LYS A 271 9.60 -7.42 -33.13
N GLU A 272 8.80 -7.74 -32.12
CA GLU A 272 7.58 -7.01 -31.74
C GLU A 272 7.83 -5.77 -30.84
N ARG A 273 9.03 -5.65 -30.25
CA ARG A 273 9.35 -4.55 -29.31
C ARG A 273 9.18 -3.13 -29.90
N PRO A 274 9.52 -2.84 -31.17
CA PRO A 274 9.38 -1.48 -31.72
C PRO A 274 7.93 -0.98 -31.79
N SER A 275 6.96 -1.88 -31.98
CA SER A 275 5.52 -1.57 -32.05
C SER A 275 4.81 -1.69 -30.70
N SER A 276 5.47 -2.22 -29.67
CA SER A 276 4.86 -2.60 -28.40
C SER A 276 5.44 -1.84 -27.21
N SER A 277 4.58 -1.43 -26.28
CA SER A 277 5.00 -0.80 -25.02
C SER A 277 5.41 -1.84 -23.98
N THR A 278 6.29 -1.45 -23.04
CA THR A 278 6.62 -2.32 -21.90
C THR A 278 5.53 -2.24 -20.85
N ASP A 279 5.16 -3.38 -20.26
CA ASP A 279 4.22 -3.43 -19.13
C ASP A 279 4.87 -2.88 -17.86
N VAL A 280 4.36 -1.73 -17.42
CA VAL A 280 4.84 -1.02 -16.22
C VAL A 280 3.85 -1.07 -15.06
N GLU A 281 2.82 -1.93 -15.12
CA GLU A 281 1.79 -1.98 -14.06
C GLU A 281 2.40 -2.27 -12.68
N HIS A 282 3.35 -3.21 -12.60
CA HIS A 282 4.06 -3.51 -11.35
C HIS A 282 4.85 -2.31 -10.79
N ILE A 283 5.40 -1.47 -11.67
CA ILE A 283 6.14 -0.26 -11.27
C ILE A 283 5.17 0.79 -10.78
N ILE A 284 4.01 0.96 -11.44
CA ILE A 284 2.94 1.86 -11.01
C ILE A 284 2.46 1.46 -9.61
N GLU A 285 2.20 0.17 -9.36
CA GLU A 285 1.79 -0.33 -8.05
C GLU A 285 2.89 -0.20 -6.98
N GLY A 286 4.14 -0.48 -7.33
CA GLY A 286 5.28 -0.28 -6.43
C GLY A 286 5.46 1.19 -6.04
N VAL A 287 5.36 2.11 -7.01
CA VAL A 287 5.42 3.56 -6.78
C VAL A 287 4.21 4.04 -5.97
N ARG A 288 3.02 3.49 -6.22
CA ARG A 288 1.82 3.75 -5.42
C ARG A 288 2.06 3.40 -3.96
N SER A 289 2.53 2.19 -3.68
CA SER A 289 2.90 1.75 -2.33
C SER A 289 3.92 2.70 -1.68
N LEU A 290 4.99 3.07 -2.41
CA LEU A 290 5.99 4.03 -1.91
C LEU A 290 5.43 5.43 -1.66
N GLY A 291 4.49 5.90 -2.49
CA GLY A 291 3.82 7.18 -2.30
C GLY A 291 2.98 7.20 -1.02
N TYR A 292 2.21 6.15 -0.77
CA TYR A 292 1.43 6.02 0.47
C TYR A 292 2.32 5.85 1.71
N GLN A 293 3.41 5.08 1.60
CA GLN A 293 4.43 5.01 2.65
C GLN A 293 4.97 6.41 2.97
N PHE A 294 5.35 7.19 1.94
CA PHE A 294 5.86 8.54 2.14
C PHE A 294 4.87 9.45 2.89
N ILE A 295 3.59 9.43 2.51
CA ILE A 295 2.55 10.24 3.16
C ILE A 295 2.40 9.84 4.62
N HIS A 296 2.22 8.55 4.88
CA HIS A 296 2.02 8.01 6.24
C HIS A 296 3.22 8.28 7.14
N LEU A 297 4.43 7.88 6.73
CA LEU A 297 5.61 7.88 7.61
C LEU A 297 6.09 9.27 8.01
N ASN A 298 5.81 10.29 7.21
CA ASN A 298 6.12 11.67 7.56
C ASN A 298 5.15 12.25 8.60
N LYS A 299 3.99 11.60 8.81
CA LYS A 299 2.91 12.07 9.69
C LYS A 299 2.37 11.03 10.68
N MET A 300 2.98 9.85 10.74
CA MET A 300 2.62 8.81 11.72
C MET A 300 2.79 9.33 13.15
N SER A 301 1.78 9.10 13.98
CA SER A 301 1.67 9.58 15.36
C SER A 301 2.39 8.66 16.34
N GLY A 302 2.38 7.35 16.08
CA GLY A 302 3.10 6.39 16.90
C GLY A 302 4.58 6.30 16.58
N LEU A 303 5.31 5.59 17.45
CA LEU A 303 6.75 5.44 17.40
C LEU A 303 7.13 3.96 17.25
N PRO A 304 7.55 3.53 16.05
CA PRO A 304 8.12 2.20 15.83
C PRO A 304 9.50 2.08 16.50
N ILE A 305 9.71 1.00 17.25
CA ILE A 305 10.97 0.65 17.91
C ILE A 305 11.27 -0.82 17.64
N PHE A 306 12.51 -1.11 17.23
CA PHE A 306 12.94 -2.45 16.85
C PHE A 306 13.97 -2.99 17.85
N PHE A 307 13.90 -4.30 18.13
CA PHE A 307 14.80 -4.96 19.08
C PHE A 307 15.45 -6.20 18.46
N GLU A 308 16.71 -6.42 18.81
CA GLU A 308 17.38 -7.72 18.68
C GLU A 308 17.19 -8.53 19.96
N GLN A 309 17.35 -9.84 19.88
CA GLN A 309 17.52 -10.67 21.06
C GLN A 309 19.00 -11.04 21.21
N ARG A 310 19.54 -10.80 22.41
CA ARG A 310 20.89 -11.20 22.78
C ARG A 310 20.87 -11.78 24.17
N ASP A 311 21.46 -12.97 24.35
CA ASP A 311 21.49 -13.68 25.64
C ASP A 311 20.09 -13.81 26.28
N ASN A 312 19.06 -14.10 25.47
CA ASN A 312 17.65 -14.16 25.86
C ASN A 312 17.06 -12.87 26.44
N ILE A 313 17.65 -11.71 26.13
CA ILE A 313 17.16 -10.38 26.51
C ILE A 313 16.94 -9.57 25.24
N TYR A 314 15.79 -8.90 25.14
CA TYR A 314 15.53 -7.97 24.04
C TYR A 314 16.24 -6.63 24.24
N ILE A 315 17.01 -6.21 23.24
CA ILE A 315 17.82 -4.98 23.26
C ILE A 315 17.37 -4.06 22.11
N PRO A 316 17.05 -2.78 22.38
CA PRO A 316 16.59 -1.85 21.36
C PRO A 316 17.72 -1.50 20.37
N MET A 317 17.40 -1.51 19.08
CA MET A 317 18.35 -1.19 18.01
C MET A 317 18.03 0.15 17.33
N PHE A 318 16.79 0.30 16.86
CA PHE A 318 16.38 1.41 15.99
C PHE A 318 15.03 1.96 16.42
N ALA A 319 14.78 3.24 16.16
CA ALA A 319 13.44 3.82 16.18
C ALA A 319 13.20 4.71 14.96
N LEU A 320 12.01 4.63 14.38
CA LEU A 320 11.60 5.50 13.27
C LEU A 320 10.94 6.76 13.81
N SER A 321 11.56 7.91 13.56
CA SER A 321 11.09 9.21 14.06
C SER A 321 10.70 10.16 12.93
N ASN A 322 9.72 11.03 13.19
CA ASN A 322 9.29 12.08 12.28
C ASN A 322 8.97 13.36 13.07
N SER A 323 8.38 14.37 12.43
CA SER A 323 8.03 15.62 13.13
C SER A 323 6.91 15.45 14.17
N GLU A 324 6.00 14.50 13.99
CA GLU A 324 4.84 14.27 14.85
C GLU A 324 5.22 13.48 16.12
N ASN A 325 5.85 12.32 15.95
CA ASN A 325 6.15 11.40 17.04
C ASN A 325 7.42 11.79 17.84
N LYS A 326 8.19 12.78 17.39
CA LYS A 326 9.40 13.24 18.11
C LYS A 326 9.11 13.80 19.50
N ASN A 327 7.91 14.34 19.73
CA ASN A 327 7.48 14.79 21.05
C ASN A 327 7.43 13.64 22.06
N MET A 328 7.12 12.43 21.61
CA MET A 328 7.18 11.21 22.43
C MET A 328 8.61 10.94 22.90
N LEU A 329 9.60 11.09 22.02
CA LEU A 329 11.01 10.97 22.39
C LEU A 329 11.43 12.05 23.40
N SER A 330 11.00 13.29 23.20
CA SER A 330 11.27 14.42 24.11
C SER A 330 10.68 14.20 25.50
N TYR A 331 9.51 13.54 25.61
CA TYR A 331 8.95 13.15 26.90
C TYR A 331 9.95 12.30 27.68
N TRP A 332 10.57 11.31 27.04
CA TRP A 332 11.51 10.36 27.63
C TRP A 332 12.97 10.83 27.68
N GLN A 333 13.22 12.11 27.38
CA GLN A 333 14.55 12.70 27.43
C GLN A 333 14.89 13.14 28.86
N THR A 334 16.10 12.78 29.31
CA THR A 334 16.67 13.22 30.59
C THR A 334 17.30 14.61 30.49
N HIS A 335 17.63 15.20 31.65
CA HIS A 335 18.38 16.46 31.74
C HIS A 335 19.77 16.41 31.06
N ASN A 336 20.34 15.20 30.88
CA ASN A 336 21.63 15.00 30.18
C ASN A 336 21.43 14.59 28.70
N ASN A 337 20.25 14.82 28.12
CA ASN A 337 19.88 14.43 26.75
C ASN A 337 19.96 12.94 26.43
N MET A 338 20.02 12.06 27.44
CA MET A 338 19.89 10.62 27.23
C MET A 338 18.42 10.25 27.05
N LEU A 339 18.13 9.40 26.05
CA LEU A 339 16.80 8.86 25.77
C LEU A 339 16.52 7.65 26.65
N ARG A 340 15.40 7.68 27.36
CA ARG A 340 14.97 6.60 28.27
C ARG A 340 13.80 5.79 27.74
N ILE A 341 13.33 6.02 26.53
CA ILE A 341 12.11 5.40 26.02
C ILE A 341 12.20 3.87 25.97
N ALA A 342 13.39 3.32 25.71
CA ALA A 342 13.60 1.87 25.76
C ALA A 342 13.31 1.25 27.14
N SER A 343 13.46 2.01 28.23
CA SER A 343 13.12 1.51 29.56
C SER A 343 11.61 1.37 29.80
N LEU A 344 10.77 1.99 28.96
CA LEU A 344 9.32 1.77 28.95
C LEU A 344 8.98 0.39 28.38
N ILE A 345 9.74 -0.08 27.40
CA ILE A 345 9.52 -1.34 26.68
C ILE A 345 10.54 -2.36 27.19
N SER A 346 10.35 -2.79 28.44
CA SER A 346 11.27 -3.74 29.08
C SER A 346 11.14 -5.14 28.49
N HIS A 347 12.19 -5.95 28.68
CA HIS A 347 12.17 -7.38 28.33
C HIS A 347 10.94 -8.12 28.87
N GLN A 348 10.55 -7.83 30.12
CA GLN A 348 9.38 -8.44 30.76
C GLN A 348 8.08 -8.04 30.06
N ARG A 349 7.94 -6.77 29.67
CA ARG A 349 6.74 -6.29 28.95
C ARG A 349 6.67 -6.82 27.52
N ILE A 350 7.81 -6.97 26.85
CA ILE A 350 7.88 -7.63 25.53
C ILE A 350 7.43 -9.10 25.65
N LYS A 351 8.01 -9.86 26.60
CA LYS A 351 7.59 -11.25 26.85
C LYS A 351 6.10 -11.35 27.17
N GLN A 352 5.61 -10.52 28.07
CA GLN A 352 4.20 -10.45 28.42
C GLN A 352 3.32 -10.23 27.17
N ALA A 353 3.70 -9.31 26.28
CA ALA A 353 2.95 -9.05 25.06
C ALA A 353 2.93 -10.28 24.14
N LEU A 354 4.08 -10.92 23.94
CA LEU A 354 4.19 -12.12 23.10
C LEU A 354 3.40 -13.31 23.67
N ASP A 355 3.41 -13.49 24.99
CA ASP A 355 2.71 -14.58 25.68
C ASP A 355 1.17 -14.47 25.55
N THR A 356 0.62 -13.28 25.33
CA THR A 356 -0.83 -13.10 25.09
C THR A 356 -1.30 -13.69 23.75
N GLY A 357 -0.39 -13.88 22.79
CA GLY A 357 -0.68 -14.51 21.50
C GLY A 357 -1.62 -13.73 20.57
N GLN A 358 -1.97 -12.48 20.89
CA GLN A 358 -2.88 -11.65 20.07
C GLN A 358 -2.16 -10.38 19.58
N PRO A 359 -1.73 -10.32 18.31
CA PRO A 359 -1.02 -9.17 17.73
C PRO A 359 -1.80 -7.85 17.82
N ASP A 360 -3.13 -7.93 17.76
CA ASP A 360 -4.05 -6.79 17.77
C ASP A 360 -4.36 -6.25 19.18
N GLN A 361 -3.91 -6.91 20.26
CA GLN A 361 -4.19 -6.47 21.62
C GLN A 361 -3.01 -5.67 22.20
N PRO A 362 -3.17 -4.35 22.41
CA PRO A 362 -2.10 -3.55 22.99
C PRO A 362 -1.99 -3.75 24.51
N ILE A 363 -0.78 -3.64 25.03
CA ILE A 363 -0.55 -3.40 26.45
C ILE A 363 -0.79 -1.92 26.74
N LEU A 364 -1.69 -1.62 27.68
CA LEU A 364 -1.85 -0.27 28.21
C LEU A 364 -0.75 0.06 29.22
N ILE A 365 -0.08 1.20 29.02
CA ILE A 365 0.96 1.70 29.92
C ILE A 365 0.63 3.12 30.38
N PHE A 366 0.53 3.30 31.70
CA PHE A 366 0.29 4.59 32.33
C PHE A 366 1.62 5.17 32.80
N CYS A 367 1.87 6.45 32.49
CA CYS A 367 3.15 7.09 32.72
C CYS A 367 3.00 8.47 33.36
N PHE A 368 3.93 8.84 34.22
CA PHE A 368 4.13 10.22 34.63
C PHE A 368 5.60 10.48 34.98
N THR A 369 5.96 11.76 35.08
CA THR A 369 7.29 12.17 35.55
C THR A 369 7.21 12.94 36.85
N HIS A 370 8.25 12.81 37.67
CA HIS A 370 8.41 13.56 38.89
C HIS A 370 9.76 14.28 38.87
N ILE A 371 9.76 15.59 39.10
CA ILE A 371 10.98 16.38 39.19
C ILE A 371 11.34 16.54 40.67
N ALA A 372 12.54 16.10 41.04
CA ALA A 372 13.08 16.27 42.39
C ALA A 372 14.57 16.59 42.33
N LYS A 373 15.02 17.58 43.10
CA LYS A 373 16.43 18.04 43.13
C LYS A 373 17.02 18.31 41.72
N GLY A 374 16.22 18.91 40.83
CA GLY A 374 16.62 19.22 39.45
C GLY A 374 16.72 18.00 38.51
N ARG A 375 16.39 16.79 38.98
CA ARG A 375 16.38 15.56 38.17
C ARG A 375 14.96 15.14 37.85
N LYS A 376 14.76 14.67 36.61
CA LYS A 376 13.50 14.13 36.10
C LYS A 376 13.48 12.63 36.25
N PHE A 377 12.57 12.11 37.08
CA PHE A 377 12.33 10.70 37.30
C PHE A 377 11.11 10.22 36.51
N PHE A 378 11.21 9.05 35.91
CA PHE A 378 10.15 8.45 35.10
C PHE A 378 9.46 7.34 35.89
N TYR A 379 8.14 7.30 35.81
CA TYR A 379 7.31 6.24 36.37
C TYR A 379 6.43 5.68 35.26
N SER A 380 6.37 4.35 35.14
CA SER A 380 5.42 3.69 34.25
C SER A 380 4.94 2.38 34.83
N ALA A 381 3.68 2.04 34.57
CA ALA A 381 3.11 0.76 34.95
C ALA A 381 2.11 0.26 33.90
N THR A 382 2.14 -1.04 33.61
CA THR A 382 1.09 -1.70 32.82
C THR A 382 -0.15 -1.94 33.66
N GLU A 383 -1.30 -2.18 33.03
CA GLU A 383 -2.52 -2.58 33.74
C GLU A 383 -2.31 -3.84 34.61
N GLN A 384 -1.57 -4.83 34.09
CA GLN A 384 -1.23 -6.05 34.83
C GLN A 384 -0.33 -5.74 36.04
N GLU A 385 0.76 -4.99 35.85
CA GLU A 385 1.68 -4.62 36.94
C GLU A 385 0.96 -3.86 38.07
N LEU A 386 0.00 -3.00 37.70
CA LEU A 386 -0.84 -2.27 38.66
C LEU A 386 -1.79 -3.20 39.41
N LYS A 387 -2.49 -4.09 38.70
CA LYS A 387 -3.43 -5.05 39.29
C LYS A 387 -2.74 -6.00 40.26
N GLU A 388 -1.60 -6.58 39.87
CA GLU A 388 -0.80 -7.47 40.72
C GLU A 388 -0.25 -6.76 41.97
N SER A 389 0.03 -5.46 41.88
CA SER A 389 0.51 -4.68 43.02
C SER A 389 -0.56 -4.23 44.00
N GLY A 390 -1.84 -4.23 43.59
CA GLY A 390 -2.93 -3.59 44.34
C GLY A 390 -2.87 -2.06 44.40
N LEU A 391 -2.02 -1.41 43.57
CA LEU A 391 -1.79 0.05 43.61
C LEU A 391 -2.44 0.81 42.44
N THR A 392 -3.35 0.19 41.69
CA THR A 392 -3.98 0.77 40.49
C THR A 392 -4.54 2.17 40.75
N ASP A 393 -5.44 2.31 41.73
CA ASP A 393 -6.07 3.61 42.02
C ASP A 393 -5.07 4.64 42.54
N LEU A 394 -4.07 4.21 43.32
CA LEU A 394 -3.07 5.13 43.88
C LEU A 394 -2.19 5.68 42.76
N PHE A 395 -1.71 4.80 41.87
CA PHE A 395 -0.89 5.18 40.73
C PHE A 395 -1.64 6.14 39.80
N MET A 396 -2.89 5.80 39.44
CA MET A 396 -3.70 6.62 38.54
C MET A 396 -4.08 7.97 39.15
N GLN A 397 -4.54 7.99 40.41
CA GLN A 397 -4.93 9.23 41.08
C GLN A 397 -3.73 10.16 41.29
N PHE A 398 -2.58 9.63 41.72
CA PHE A 398 -1.38 10.43 41.93
C PHE A 398 -0.75 10.88 40.60
N GLY A 399 -0.63 9.97 39.64
CA GLY A 399 -0.01 10.22 38.35
C GLY A 399 -0.80 11.22 37.52
N ALA A 400 -2.13 11.12 37.48
CA ALA A 400 -2.98 12.03 36.71
C ALA A 400 -2.96 13.48 37.23
N LYS A 401 -2.52 13.72 38.47
CA LYS A 401 -2.27 15.08 39.01
C LYS A 401 -1.02 15.72 38.41
N LYS A 402 -0.13 14.95 37.79
CA LYS A 402 1.06 15.47 37.10
C LYS A 402 0.67 15.94 35.70
N GLU A 403 1.20 17.09 35.28
CA GLU A 403 1.05 17.59 33.89
C GLU A 403 1.69 16.63 32.86
N SER A 404 2.65 15.82 33.31
CA SER A 404 3.32 14.80 32.50
C SER A 404 2.58 13.48 32.43
N TRP A 405 1.31 13.41 32.83
CA TRP A 405 0.50 12.21 32.68
C TRP A 405 0.36 11.83 31.21
N LYS A 406 0.69 10.59 30.88
CA LYS A 406 0.61 10.02 29.53
C LYS A 406 0.09 8.59 29.61
N ILE A 407 -0.65 8.20 28.58
CA ILE A 407 -1.13 6.83 28.41
C ILE A 407 -0.67 6.36 27.04
N TYR A 408 -0.07 5.18 26.99
CA TYR A 408 0.38 4.56 25.75
C TYR A 408 -0.30 3.22 25.53
N GLN A 409 -0.57 2.91 24.27
CA GLN A 409 -0.75 1.55 23.78
C GLN A 409 0.58 1.06 23.23
N LEU A 410 1.02 -0.10 23.72
CA LEU A 410 2.20 -0.81 23.21
C LEU A 410 1.74 -2.06 22.48
N TYR A 411 1.97 -2.09 21.17
CA TYR A 411 1.83 -3.28 20.34
C TYR A 411 3.22 -3.90 20.16
N VAL A 412 3.30 -5.23 20.18
CA VAL A 412 4.56 -5.98 20.06
C VAL A 412 4.32 -7.14 19.10
N ASN A 413 5.11 -7.18 18.04
CA ASN A 413 5.06 -8.22 17.03
C ASN A 413 6.40 -8.94 16.95
N ASP A 414 6.31 -10.27 16.89
CA ASP A 414 7.43 -11.14 16.53
C ASP A 414 7.71 -10.99 15.03
N VAL A 415 8.97 -10.70 14.68
CA VAL A 415 9.39 -10.53 13.29
C VAL A 415 9.69 -11.90 12.71
N LYS A 416 8.74 -12.40 11.92
CA LYS A 416 8.84 -13.65 11.16
C LYS A 416 9.02 -13.28 9.69
N ASP A 417 9.83 -14.06 8.97
CA ASP A 417 10.13 -13.88 7.54
C ASP A 417 11.18 -12.80 7.21
N TYR A 418 12.21 -13.26 6.49
CA TYR A 418 13.51 -12.63 6.35
C TYR A 418 13.60 -11.60 5.20
N GLU A 419 12.52 -10.95 4.80
CA GLU A 419 12.55 -9.90 3.77
C GLU A 419 12.94 -8.53 4.36
N TRP A 420 14.10 -8.48 5.02
CA TRP A 420 14.72 -7.24 5.52
C TRP A 420 15.41 -6.43 4.42
N HIS A 421 15.36 -6.89 3.18
CA HIS A 421 15.90 -6.19 2.02
C HIS A 421 14.79 -5.50 1.24
N MET A 422 14.94 -4.19 1.01
CA MET A 422 14.12 -3.49 0.03
C MET A 422 14.25 -4.14 -1.35
N PRO A 423 13.17 -4.66 -1.95
CA PRO A 423 13.23 -5.25 -3.28
C PRO A 423 13.37 -4.16 -4.34
N ASP A 424 13.99 -4.54 -5.46
CA ASP A 424 14.13 -3.68 -6.61
C ASP A 424 12.82 -3.63 -7.41
N ILE A 425 12.20 -2.44 -7.47
CA ILE A 425 10.97 -2.21 -8.25
C ILE A 425 11.25 -2.23 -9.75
N LEU A 426 12.42 -1.72 -10.17
CA LEU A 426 12.84 -1.77 -11.57
C LEU A 426 13.43 -3.16 -11.89
N PRO A 427 13.27 -3.65 -13.13
CA PRO A 427 13.95 -4.86 -13.60
C PRO A 427 15.48 -4.80 -13.42
N GLN A 428 16.09 -5.93 -13.07
CA GLN A 428 17.50 -6.05 -12.68
C GLN A 428 18.49 -5.47 -13.70
N HIS A 429 18.23 -5.64 -15.01
CA HIS A 429 19.09 -5.13 -16.07
C HIS A 429 19.17 -3.58 -16.12
N LEU A 430 18.24 -2.87 -15.46
CA LEU A 430 18.23 -1.40 -15.33
C LEU A 430 18.97 -0.88 -14.08
N ILE A 431 19.38 -1.77 -13.16
CA ILE A 431 19.94 -1.40 -11.85
C ILE A 431 21.39 -1.89 -11.64
N SER A 432 21.91 -2.75 -12.52
CA SER A 432 23.19 -3.48 -12.43
C SER A 432 24.48 -2.70 -12.11
N LYS A 433 24.44 -1.36 -12.02
CA LYS A 433 25.59 -0.49 -11.74
C LYS A 433 25.77 -0.09 -10.26
N GLU A 434 24.82 -0.38 -9.37
CA GLU A 434 24.87 0.05 -7.96
C GLU A 434 25.37 -1.07 -7.05
N LYS A 435 26.70 -1.21 -6.89
CA LYS A 435 27.28 -2.16 -5.92
C LYS A 435 27.55 -1.47 -4.58
N SER A 436 26.94 -1.98 -3.52
CA SER A 436 27.25 -1.56 -2.14
C SER A 436 28.67 -1.98 -1.76
N THR A 437 29.36 -1.19 -0.94
CA THR A 437 30.64 -1.63 -0.34
C THR A 437 30.39 -2.73 0.70
N LEU A 438 31.43 -3.51 1.03
CA LEU A 438 31.34 -4.55 2.07
C LEU A 438 30.85 -3.99 3.42
N GLU A 439 31.34 -2.80 3.80
CA GLU A 439 30.93 -2.14 5.05
C GLU A 439 29.48 -1.65 5.02
N GLN A 440 28.99 -1.20 3.86
CA GLN A 440 27.57 -0.88 3.67
C GLN A 440 26.71 -2.14 3.76
N HIS A 441 27.16 -3.27 3.19
CA HIS A 441 26.46 -4.54 3.30
C HIS A 441 26.40 -5.04 4.75
N LYS A 442 27.52 -5.01 5.50
CA LYS A 442 27.55 -5.30 6.95
C LYS A 442 26.62 -4.41 7.76
N HIS A 443 26.48 -3.14 7.36
CA HIS A 443 25.52 -2.24 8.02
C HIS A 443 24.07 -2.63 7.74
N LEU A 444 23.75 -3.05 6.52
CA LEU A 444 22.40 -3.54 6.17
C LEU A 444 22.05 -4.82 6.90
N LEU A 445 23.02 -5.73 7.08
CA LEU A 445 22.86 -6.98 7.83
C LEU A 445 22.37 -6.78 9.27
N LYS A 446 22.54 -5.60 9.86
CA LYS A 446 21.96 -5.29 11.19
C LYS A 446 20.42 -5.31 11.21
N LEU A 447 19.77 -5.22 10.06
CA LEU A 447 18.32 -5.37 9.96
C LEU A 447 17.89 -6.84 10.10
N HIS A 448 18.79 -7.78 9.79
CA HIS A 448 18.57 -9.21 9.97
C HIS A 448 18.45 -9.59 11.45
N ASP A 449 19.16 -8.89 12.32
CA ASP A 449 19.17 -9.15 13.77
C ASP A 449 17.88 -8.65 14.48
N ILE A 450 16.95 -8.01 13.75
CA ILE A 450 15.70 -7.52 14.32
C ILE A 450 14.74 -8.70 14.50
N GLU A 451 14.40 -8.98 15.75
CA GLU A 451 13.46 -10.03 16.14
C GLU A 451 12.11 -9.49 16.59
N ILE A 452 12.05 -8.24 17.08
CA ILE A 452 10.81 -7.65 17.57
C ILE A 452 10.56 -6.30 16.92
N SER A 453 9.32 -6.10 16.47
CA SER A 453 8.78 -4.80 16.09
C SER A 453 7.76 -4.34 17.13
N ALA A 454 8.10 -3.29 17.87
CA ALA A 454 7.20 -2.66 18.82
C ALA A 454 6.66 -1.35 18.26
N TYR A 455 5.37 -1.10 18.45
CA TYR A 455 4.72 0.15 18.08
C TYR A 455 4.10 0.81 19.31
N LEU A 456 4.59 2.01 19.64
CA LEU A 456 4.11 2.77 20.80
C LEU A 456 3.23 3.93 20.32
N PHE A 457 1.97 3.94 20.73
CA PHE A 457 0.99 4.97 20.33
C PHE A 457 0.48 5.73 21.56
N GLU A 458 0.56 7.06 21.55
CA GLU A 458 0.05 7.89 22.65
C GLU A 458 -1.48 8.02 22.57
N ILE A 459 -2.18 7.64 23.63
CA ILE A 459 -3.63 7.76 23.75
C ILE A 459 -4.08 8.65 24.92
N SER A 460 -3.24 9.55 25.43
CA SER A 460 -3.70 10.57 26.40
C SER A 460 -4.69 11.56 25.74
N THR A 461 -5.73 11.98 26.46
CA THR A 461 -6.60 13.10 26.06
C THR A 461 -6.37 14.31 26.96
N GLY A 462 -6.70 15.50 26.43
CA GLY A 462 -6.62 16.76 27.17
C GLY A 462 -7.49 16.77 28.43
N ASP A 463 -8.68 16.18 28.42
CA ASP A 463 -9.58 16.17 29.59
C ASP A 463 -9.64 14.83 30.34
N GLY A 464 -9.20 13.73 29.73
CA GLY A 464 -9.33 12.38 30.30
C GLY A 464 -8.63 12.20 31.65
N PHE A 465 -7.56 12.96 31.92
CA PHE A 465 -6.87 12.93 33.21
C PHE A 465 -7.81 13.25 34.39
N LYS A 466 -8.89 14.02 34.17
CA LYS A 466 -9.85 14.40 35.21
C LYS A 466 -10.49 13.17 35.85
N HIS A 467 -10.82 12.15 35.05
CA HIS A 467 -11.44 10.92 35.56
C HIS A 467 -10.46 10.09 36.39
N TYR A 468 -9.21 9.95 35.93
CA TYR A 468 -8.17 9.28 36.71
C TYR A 468 -7.88 9.99 38.05
N ARG A 469 -7.93 11.33 38.09
CA ARG A 469 -7.76 12.11 39.35
C ARG A 469 -8.86 11.84 40.39
N MET A 470 -10.04 11.40 39.96
CA MET A 470 -11.19 11.13 40.83
C MET A 470 -11.17 9.74 41.48
N ARG A 471 -10.23 8.86 41.10
CA ARG A 471 -10.10 7.53 41.71
C ARG A 471 -9.87 7.64 43.22
N LYS A 472 -10.43 6.68 43.97
CA LYS A 472 -10.42 6.66 45.44
C LYS A 472 -9.57 5.47 45.93
N PRO A 473 -8.25 5.62 46.03
CA PRO A 473 -7.39 4.53 46.42
C PRO A 473 -7.60 4.17 47.89
N GLN A 474 -7.69 2.87 48.17
CA GLN A 474 -7.69 2.36 49.54
C GLN A 474 -6.30 2.54 50.20
N GLU A 475 -5.25 2.32 49.42
CA GLU A 475 -3.86 2.54 49.83
C GLU A 475 -3.42 3.97 49.45
N THR A 476 -2.90 4.74 50.40
CA THR A 476 -2.56 6.17 50.21
C THR A 476 -1.06 6.46 50.31
N ARG A 477 -0.23 5.46 50.67
CA ARG A 477 1.21 5.59 50.85
C ARG A 477 1.94 5.73 49.52
N ILE A 478 2.24 6.98 49.13
CA ILE A 478 2.88 7.34 47.85
C ILE A 478 4.26 6.68 47.66
N ASN A 479 5.01 6.42 48.74
CA ASN A 479 6.31 5.77 48.65
C ASN A 479 6.25 4.35 48.05
N LEU A 480 5.09 3.69 48.09
CA LEU A 480 4.89 2.39 47.43
C LEU A 480 5.00 2.47 45.91
N LEU A 481 4.78 3.66 45.32
CA LEU A 481 4.91 3.87 43.88
C LEU A 481 6.38 3.83 43.40
N GLN A 482 7.37 3.85 44.30
CA GLN A 482 8.79 3.76 43.94
C GLN A 482 9.12 2.51 43.13
N LYS A 483 8.37 1.42 43.27
CA LYS A 483 8.55 0.19 42.49
C LYS A 483 8.34 0.37 40.98
N PHE A 484 7.57 1.37 40.58
CA PHE A 484 7.31 1.72 39.17
C PHE A 484 8.28 2.78 38.63
N GLY A 485 9.23 3.23 39.46
CA GLY A 485 10.24 4.19 39.08
C GLY A 485 11.33 3.56 38.22
N HIS A 486 11.67 4.20 37.12
CA HIS A 486 12.73 3.75 36.23
C HIS A 486 14.09 4.02 36.89
N LYS A 487 14.95 3.00 36.91
CA LYS A 487 16.33 3.13 37.40
C LYS A 487 17.18 3.91 36.40
N ASP A 488 18.23 4.56 36.89
CA ASP A 488 19.26 5.16 36.04
C ASP A 488 20.05 4.06 35.32
N ALA A 489 19.53 3.62 34.17
CA ALA A 489 20.22 2.69 33.29
C ALA A 489 21.38 3.40 32.55
N LYS A 490 22.25 2.65 31.87
CA LYS A 490 23.13 3.23 30.83
C LYS A 490 22.27 3.64 29.61
N ASP A 491 22.84 4.43 28.71
CA ASP A 491 22.19 4.68 27.42
C ASP A 491 21.89 3.34 26.74
N ALA A 492 20.65 3.15 26.30
CA ALA A 492 20.19 1.92 25.68
C ALA A 492 20.75 1.76 24.24
N GLY A 493 21.43 2.78 23.70
CA GLY A 493 22.09 2.69 22.40
C GLY A 493 21.15 2.70 21.20
N ILE A 494 19.89 3.08 21.41
CA ILE A 494 18.86 3.16 20.37
C ILE A 494 19.23 4.21 19.32
N LYS A 495 19.25 3.80 18.05
CA LYS A 495 19.54 4.70 16.93
C LYS A 495 18.25 5.28 16.35
N LEU A 496 18.13 6.59 16.40
CA LEU A 496 17.00 7.28 15.78
C LEU A 496 17.23 7.41 14.27
N ILE A 497 16.25 6.96 13.49
CA ILE A 497 16.21 7.08 12.03
C ILE A 497 15.06 8.01 11.67
N GLU A 498 15.35 9.17 11.07
CA GLU A 498 14.32 10.12 10.64
C GLU A 498 13.65 9.64 9.33
N THR A 499 12.32 9.56 9.28
CA THR A 499 11.57 9.11 8.09
C THR A 499 11.57 10.15 6.98
N SER A 500 11.64 11.44 7.30
CA SER A 500 11.79 12.53 6.31
C SER A 500 13.06 12.40 5.46
N ASN A 501 14.01 11.61 5.95
CA ASN A 501 15.30 11.32 5.33
C ASN A 501 15.25 10.05 4.46
N MET A 502 14.08 9.61 3.98
CA MET A 502 13.89 8.52 2.99
C MET A 502 14.79 8.61 1.74
N THR A 503 15.40 9.77 1.49
CA THR A 503 16.35 10.05 0.39
C THR A 503 17.78 10.39 0.83
N MET A 504 18.09 10.43 2.13
CA MET A 504 19.29 11.11 2.64
C MET A 504 20.46 10.21 3.06
N SER A 505 20.53 8.96 2.59
CA SER A 505 21.86 8.38 2.35
C SER A 505 22.33 8.62 0.92
N ASN A 506 22.18 9.86 0.46
CA ASN A 506 22.93 10.40 -0.69
C ASN A 506 24.35 10.83 -0.29
N ARG A 507 24.82 10.44 0.91
CA ARG A 507 26.23 10.61 1.27
C ARG A 507 27.03 9.74 0.32
N ARG A 508 27.71 10.38 -0.64
CA ARG A 508 28.68 9.72 -1.52
C ARG A 508 29.93 9.26 -0.78
N GLU A 509 30.05 9.60 0.51
CA GLU A 509 31.26 9.46 1.30
C GLU A 509 30.96 9.31 2.80
N ASP A 510 31.85 8.63 3.50
CA ASP A 510 31.81 8.50 4.95
C ASP A 510 32.13 9.84 5.64
N ARG A 511 31.55 10.02 6.82
CA ARG A 511 31.88 11.13 7.73
C ARG A 511 32.70 10.60 8.88
N PHE A 512 33.55 11.43 9.47
CA PHE A 512 34.40 11.06 10.58
C PHE A 512 34.05 11.92 11.78
N ASN A 513 33.71 11.26 12.89
CA ASN A 513 33.53 11.92 14.18
C ASN A 513 34.88 12.42 14.65
N TYR A 514 35.01 13.73 14.77
CA TYR A 514 36.20 14.36 15.29
C TYR A 514 35.84 15.76 15.77
N GLN A 515 36.08 16.03 17.05
CA GLN A 515 35.86 17.34 17.62
C GLN A 515 37.15 18.15 17.54
N THR A 516 37.14 19.20 16.73
CA THR A 516 38.21 20.19 16.66
C THR A 516 37.62 21.59 16.61
N LYS A 517 38.39 22.59 17.05
CA LYS A 517 37.99 23.99 16.99
C LYS A 517 37.81 24.41 15.53
N VAL A 518 36.78 25.21 15.28
CA VAL A 518 36.51 25.81 13.98
C VAL A 518 36.15 27.29 14.17
N ASN A 519 36.71 28.13 13.30
CA ASN A 519 36.41 29.55 13.24
C ASN A 519 35.60 29.82 11.97
N ILE A 520 34.46 30.47 12.11
CA ILE A 520 33.58 30.84 11.00
C ILE A 520 33.62 32.35 10.82
N LEU A 521 33.96 32.80 9.62
CA LEU A 521 33.93 34.19 9.22
C LEU A 521 32.69 34.44 8.34
N HIS A 522 31.80 35.31 8.80
CA HIS A 522 30.59 35.71 8.08
C HIS A 522 30.34 37.21 8.24
N LYS A 523 30.12 37.93 7.13
CA LYS A 523 29.88 39.39 7.11
C LYS A 523 30.87 40.19 7.98
N ARG A 524 32.18 39.88 7.88
CA ARG A 524 33.30 40.48 8.65
C ARG A 524 33.28 40.25 10.16
N LYS A 525 32.39 39.39 10.68
CA LYS A 525 32.41 38.93 12.07
C LYS A 525 32.94 37.50 12.15
N GLN A 526 33.64 37.20 13.25
CA GLN A 526 34.18 35.87 13.51
C GLN A 526 33.39 35.21 14.64
N TYR A 527 33.01 33.96 14.39
CA TYR A 527 32.32 33.10 15.33
C TYR A 527 33.16 31.84 15.57
N SER A 528 33.00 31.25 16.74
CA SER A 528 33.74 30.04 17.13
C SER A 528 32.79 28.88 17.38
N GLY A 529 33.27 27.68 17.07
CA GLY A 529 32.54 26.46 17.33
C GLY A 529 33.46 25.25 17.36
N THR A 530 32.84 24.08 17.41
CA THR A 530 33.50 22.79 17.34
C THR A 530 32.89 21.95 16.24
N THR A 531 33.71 21.19 15.53
CA THR A 531 33.23 20.21 14.57
C THR A 531 32.54 19.07 15.30
N VAL A 532 31.41 18.60 14.78
CA VAL A 532 30.74 17.38 15.25
C VAL A 532 31.23 16.20 14.42
N ASP A 533 31.14 16.34 13.10
CA ASP A 533 31.68 15.41 12.12
C ASP A 533 32.15 16.16 10.87
N PHE A 534 32.99 15.52 10.06
CA PHE A 534 33.44 16.05 8.77
C PHE A 534 33.65 14.92 7.74
N SER A 535 33.48 15.23 6.46
CA SER A 535 33.82 14.40 5.31
C SER A 535 34.63 15.23 4.31
N VAL A 536 34.97 14.66 3.15
CA VAL A 536 35.73 15.38 2.11
C VAL A 536 35.00 16.65 1.64
N HIS A 537 33.67 16.61 1.57
CA HIS A 537 32.84 17.69 1.03
C HIS A 537 31.89 18.32 2.05
N GLY A 538 31.84 17.85 3.29
CA GLY A 538 30.84 18.30 4.26
C GLY A 538 31.39 18.42 5.67
N ILE A 539 30.83 19.34 6.45
CA ILE A 539 31.17 19.48 7.86
C ILE A 539 29.93 19.85 8.67
N GLN A 540 29.81 19.28 9.85
CA GLN A 540 28.83 19.73 10.84
C GLN A 540 29.56 20.47 11.96
N VAL A 541 29.05 21.65 12.31
CA VAL A 541 29.64 22.52 13.34
C VAL A 541 28.60 22.82 14.40
N ASN A 542 29.00 22.70 15.66
CA ASN A 542 28.27 23.21 16.82
C ASN A 542 28.91 24.53 17.27
N LEU A 543 28.17 25.62 17.15
CA LEU A 543 28.59 26.97 17.50
C LEU A 543 28.50 27.22 19.00
N ASN A 544 29.40 28.05 19.51
CA ASN A 544 29.33 28.53 20.88
C ASN A 544 28.19 29.55 21.03
N ASP A 545 28.08 30.47 20.07
CA ASP A 545 27.08 31.53 20.03
C ASP A 545 26.32 31.51 18.69
N THR A 546 25.02 31.78 18.74
CA THR A 546 24.15 31.85 17.55
C THR A 546 24.23 33.22 16.89
N PHE A 547 24.13 33.27 15.56
CA PHE A 547 24.05 34.52 14.81
C PHE A 547 23.05 34.37 13.64
N GLU A 548 22.66 35.50 13.04
CA GLU A 548 21.73 35.51 11.91
C GLU A 548 22.37 34.85 10.68
N ILE A 549 21.84 33.69 10.29
CA ILE A 549 22.37 32.86 9.20
C ILE A 549 21.25 32.06 8.53
N HIS A 550 21.27 32.02 7.21
CA HIS A 550 20.24 31.37 6.39
C HIS A 550 20.82 30.26 5.52
N LYS A 551 19.96 29.33 5.10
CA LYS A 551 20.33 28.30 4.12
C LYS A 551 20.74 28.97 2.80
N GLY A 552 21.85 28.53 2.22
CA GLY A 552 22.45 29.09 1.01
C GLY A 552 23.52 30.15 1.27
N ASP A 553 23.66 30.65 2.51
CA ASP A 553 24.75 31.57 2.84
C ASP A 553 26.12 30.90 2.66
N ILE A 554 27.09 31.67 2.14
CA ILE A 554 28.48 31.22 2.02
C ILE A 554 29.28 31.71 3.23
N LEU A 555 29.98 30.77 3.86
CA LEU A 555 30.82 30.99 5.03
C LEU A 555 32.27 30.67 4.71
N LYS A 556 33.17 31.48 5.26
CA LYS A 556 34.59 31.15 5.29
C LYS A 556 34.88 30.38 6.58
N VAL A 557 35.23 29.10 6.44
CA VAL A 557 35.45 28.18 7.56
C VAL A 557 36.94 27.88 7.67
N ILE A 558 37.50 28.13 8.85
CA ILE A 558 38.92 27.91 9.15
C ILE A 558 39.00 26.83 10.21
N ILE A 559 39.72 25.74 9.88
CA ILE A 559 39.91 24.59 10.75
C ILE A 559 41.42 24.51 11.08
N PRO A 560 41.87 25.06 12.21
CA PRO A 560 43.31 25.27 12.47
C PRO A 560 44.16 24.00 12.42
N ILE A 561 43.57 22.83 12.74
CA ILE A 561 44.29 21.56 12.70
C ILE A 561 44.57 21.07 11.27
N PHE A 562 43.76 21.49 10.28
CA PHE A 562 43.98 21.13 8.88
C PHE A 562 45.20 21.86 8.31
N ASN A 563 45.42 23.12 8.72
CA ASN A 563 46.59 23.92 8.32
C ASN A 563 47.91 23.36 8.90
N LYS A 564 47.87 22.67 10.05
CA LYS A 564 49.07 22.02 10.62
C LYS A 564 49.41 20.68 9.95
N ALA A 565 48.42 20.01 9.35
CA ALA A 565 48.59 18.71 8.71
C ALA A 565 49.02 18.83 7.23
N ALA A 566 48.64 19.92 6.55
CA ALA A 566 49.18 20.29 5.24
C ALA A 566 50.58 20.87 5.45
N LYS A 567 51.64 20.14 5.06
CA LYS A 567 53.04 20.58 5.20
C LYS A 567 53.43 21.79 4.32
N GLU A 568 52.47 22.45 3.70
CA GLU A 568 52.64 23.66 2.88
C GLU A 568 51.71 24.74 3.43
N ALA A 569 52.30 25.90 3.73
CA ALA A 569 51.68 27.02 4.42
C ALA A 569 50.74 27.81 3.52
N GLU A 570 49.60 27.23 3.17
CA GLU A 570 48.43 28.00 2.78
C GLU A 570 47.36 27.80 3.85
N ASP A 571 46.94 28.90 4.49
CA ASP A 571 45.72 28.88 5.29
C ASP A 571 44.62 28.27 4.43
N THR A 572 44.24 27.02 4.72
CA THR A 572 43.28 26.28 3.90
C THR A 572 41.90 26.82 4.23
N VAL A 573 41.63 28.01 3.70
CA VAL A 573 40.39 28.72 3.81
C VAL A 573 39.41 28.01 2.90
N LEU A 574 38.47 27.32 3.51
CA LEU A 574 37.44 26.61 2.78
C LEU A 574 36.15 27.43 2.82
N LEU A 575 35.59 27.67 1.63
CA LEU A 575 34.26 28.22 1.51
C LEU A 575 33.25 27.10 1.69
N TYR A 576 32.23 27.35 2.50
CA TYR A 576 31.16 26.41 2.76
C TYR A 576 29.80 27.08 2.56
N GLU A 577 28.91 26.41 1.83
CA GLU A 577 27.50 26.75 1.73
C GLU A 577 26.73 26.17 2.93
N VAL A 578 25.85 26.96 3.53
CA VAL A 578 24.95 26.52 4.59
C VAL A 578 23.83 25.67 4.01
N MET A 579 23.87 24.36 4.28
CA MET A 579 22.85 23.42 3.82
C MET A 579 21.64 23.35 4.76
N ARG A 580 21.89 23.43 6.07
CA ARG A 580 20.86 23.37 7.13
C ARG A 580 21.35 24.06 8.39
N VAL A 581 20.46 24.84 9.00
CA VAL A 581 20.60 25.42 10.34
C VAL A 581 19.68 24.63 11.28
N ALA A 582 20.19 24.16 12.41
CA ALA A 582 19.44 23.35 13.38
C ALA A 582 19.70 23.84 14.80
N ASN A 583 18.86 23.40 15.75
CA ASN A 583 18.94 23.75 17.16
C ASN A 583 19.02 25.28 17.38
N GLU A 584 18.04 26.00 16.82
CA GLU A 584 17.92 27.47 16.96
C GLU A 584 19.17 28.26 16.51
N GLY A 585 19.93 27.73 15.56
CA GLY A 585 21.14 28.38 15.06
C GLY A 585 22.45 27.85 15.64
N LYS A 586 22.41 26.95 16.63
CA LYS A 586 23.63 26.39 17.22
C LYS A 586 24.33 25.36 16.33
N ILE A 587 23.58 24.60 15.52
CA ILE A 587 24.16 23.55 14.68
C ILE A 587 24.08 23.95 13.22
N LEU A 588 25.23 23.99 12.55
CA LEU A 588 25.34 24.26 11.12
C LEU A 588 25.77 22.99 10.39
N ASN A 589 25.02 22.62 9.34
CA ASN A 589 25.44 21.64 8.36
C ASN A 589 25.91 22.36 7.11
N LEU A 590 27.17 22.17 6.77
CA LEU A 590 27.89 22.92 5.79
C LEU A 590 28.39 21.99 4.67
N LYS A 591 28.35 22.48 3.42
CA LYS A 591 28.90 21.77 2.26
C LYS A 591 29.99 22.63 1.62
N ILE A 592 31.13 22.04 1.28
CA ILE A 592 32.22 22.76 0.63
C ILE A 592 31.71 23.35 -0.69
N SER A 593 31.90 24.65 -0.87
CA SER A 593 31.57 25.37 -2.08
C SER A 593 32.83 25.46 -2.93
N VAL A 594 32.87 24.70 -4.02
CA VAL A 594 34.03 24.67 -4.92
C VAL A 594 33.93 25.81 -5.93
N THR A 595 34.85 26.76 -5.84
CA THR A 595 35.12 27.79 -6.86
C THR A 595 36.44 27.46 -7.57
N PRO A 596 36.75 28.03 -8.75
CA PRO A 596 38.05 27.85 -9.40
C PRO A 596 39.25 28.13 -8.46
N GLU A 597 39.09 29.06 -7.51
CA GLU A 597 40.09 29.43 -6.50
C GLU A 597 40.19 28.45 -5.32
N THR A 598 39.19 27.58 -5.12
CA THR A 598 39.10 26.64 -3.98
C THR A 598 39.01 25.18 -4.40
N GLU A 599 39.33 24.88 -5.67
CA GLU A 599 39.27 23.53 -6.27
C GLU A 599 40.12 22.48 -5.53
N PHE A 600 41.19 22.92 -4.87
CA PHE A 600 42.09 22.04 -4.11
C PHE A 600 41.54 21.63 -2.73
N GLY A 601 40.50 22.31 -2.22
CA GLY A 601 39.95 22.09 -0.88
C GLY A 601 39.56 20.64 -0.59
N PRO A 602 38.71 20.01 -1.42
CA PRO A 602 38.35 18.59 -1.26
C PRO A 602 39.57 17.66 -1.27
N LYS A 603 40.55 17.89 -2.15
CA LYS A 603 41.77 17.07 -2.23
C LYS A 603 42.61 17.17 -0.95
N ALA A 604 42.69 18.36 -0.34
CA ALA A 604 43.38 18.58 0.92
C ALA A 604 42.70 17.86 2.09
N VAL A 605 41.37 17.99 2.22
CA VAL A 605 40.60 17.29 3.25
C VAL A 605 40.70 15.76 3.07
N TYR A 606 40.64 15.26 1.84
CA TYR A 606 40.84 13.84 1.54
C TYR A 606 42.22 13.33 2.00
N ARG A 607 43.30 14.07 1.76
CA ARG A 607 44.65 13.71 2.24
C ARG A 607 44.72 13.68 3.77
N ILE A 608 44.07 14.63 4.45
CA ILE A 608 44.01 14.68 5.92
C ILE A 608 43.26 13.46 6.47
N ILE A 609 42.11 13.12 5.88
CA ILE A 609 41.35 11.92 6.25
C ILE A 609 42.22 10.69 6.05
N LYS A 610 42.79 10.50 4.86
CA LYS A 610 43.59 9.31 4.50
C LYS A 610 44.79 9.12 5.42
N SER A 611 45.51 10.19 5.76
CA SER A 611 46.69 10.13 6.65
C SER A 611 46.34 9.87 8.13
N ASN A 612 45.12 10.19 8.56
CA ASN A 612 44.69 10.08 9.95
C ASN A 612 43.58 9.05 10.18
N GLN A 613 43.30 8.16 9.22
CA GLN A 613 42.21 7.17 9.33
C GLN A 613 42.22 6.38 10.65
N HIS A 614 43.40 6.03 11.17
CA HIS A 614 43.56 5.31 12.44
C HIS A 614 43.13 6.10 13.70
N LYS A 615 43.00 7.43 13.61
CA LYS A 615 42.53 8.32 14.70
C LYS A 615 41.09 8.76 14.54
N LEU A 616 40.48 8.46 13.40
CA LEU A 616 39.15 8.94 13.02
C LEU A 616 38.12 7.83 13.20
N THR A 617 37.04 8.13 13.95
CA THR A 617 35.92 7.19 14.06
C THR A 617 34.97 7.41 12.90
N ALA A 618 34.94 6.48 11.94
CA ALA A 618 34.08 6.58 10.77
C ALA A 618 32.60 6.37 11.13
N GLN A 619 31.76 7.34 10.78
CA GLN A 619 30.34 7.15 10.52
C GLN A 619 30.17 6.62 9.10
N ILE A 620 30.12 5.30 8.96
CA ILE A 620 29.81 4.64 7.69
C ILE A 620 28.46 5.18 7.21
N ALA A 621 28.42 5.71 5.99
CA ALA A 621 27.17 6.09 5.37
C ALA A 621 26.27 4.83 5.28
N PRO A 622 25.06 4.83 5.87
CA PRO A 622 24.18 3.68 5.74
C PRO A 622 23.91 3.43 4.24
N PRO A 623 23.73 2.18 3.80
CA PRO A 623 23.38 1.93 2.40
C PRO A 623 22.12 2.71 2.01
N ALA A 624 22.03 3.09 0.72
CA ALA A 624 20.92 3.90 0.21
C ALA A 624 19.53 3.32 0.57
N ASN A 625 19.44 1.99 0.66
CA ASN A 625 18.21 1.27 0.95
C ASN A 625 18.01 0.93 2.43
N PHE A 626 18.91 1.30 3.37
CA PHE A 626 18.76 0.96 4.79
C PHE A 626 17.45 1.48 5.37
N THR A 627 17.21 2.79 5.25
CA THR A 627 16.01 3.44 5.77
C THR A 627 14.76 2.90 5.10
N LYS A 628 14.81 2.67 3.77
CA LYS A 628 13.68 2.08 3.01
C LYS A 628 13.35 0.67 3.48
N SER A 629 14.38 -0.14 3.77
CA SER A 629 14.22 -1.51 4.24
C SER A 629 13.64 -1.56 5.66
N LEU A 630 14.14 -0.72 6.58
CA LEU A 630 13.59 -0.60 7.93
C LEU A 630 12.13 -0.11 7.92
N ILE A 631 11.81 0.82 7.01
CA ILE A 631 10.43 1.29 6.77
C ILE A 631 9.54 0.15 6.27
N LEU A 632 10.02 -0.62 5.29
CA LEU A 632 9.28 -1.75 4.74
C LEU A 632 9.00 -2.76 5.85
N GLN A 633 10.00 -3.05 6.69
CA GLN A 633 9.83 -3.90 7.86
C GLN A 633 8.75 -3.38 8.80
N TYR A 634 8.72 -2.08 9.13
CA TYR A 634 7.58 -1.50 9.86
C TYR A 634 6.23 -1.73 9.16
N CYS A 635 6.18 -1.60 7.84
CA CYS A 635 4.95 -1.76 7.07
C CYS A 635 4.42 -3.21 7.06
N HIS A 636 5.26 -4.21 7.36
CA HIS A 636 4.83 -5.60 7.56
C HIS A 636 4.11 -5.84 8.90
N TYR A 637 4.27 -4.93 9.88
CA TYR A 637 3.78 -5.07 11.25
C TYR A 637 2.92 -3.88 11.70
N LEU A 638 2.07 -3.36 10.80
CA LEU A 638 1.18 -2.25 11.10
C LEU A 638 0.20 -2.62 12.22
N SER A 639 0.23 -1.86 13.33
CA SER A 639 -0.65 -2.09 14.49
C SER A 639 -1.78 -1.04 14.62
N SER A 640 -1.85 -0.09 13.68
CA SER A 640 -2.93 0.90 13.57
C SER A 640 -3.58 0.80 12.19
N LEU A 641 -4.87 1.14 12.11
CA LEU A 641 -5.54 1.25 10.82
C LEU A 641 -5.24 2.61 10.20
N ILE A 642 -4.71 2.62 8.98
CA ILE A 642 -4.31 3.85 8.28
C ILE A 642 -5.30 4.14 7.16
N ILE A 643 -5.78 5.38 7.07
CA ILE A 643 -6.65 5.85 5.99
C ILE A 643 -6.10 7.12 5.32
N MET A 644 -6.37 7.26 4.02
CA MET A 644 -6.03 8.43 3.22
C MET A 644 -7.29 9.23 2.91
N ILE A 645 -7.20 10.55 3.03
CA ILE A 645 -8.30 11.46 2.75
C ILE A 645 -7.93 12.32 1.55
N SER A 646 -8.71 12.18 0.47
CA SER A 646 -8.49 12.94 -0.76
C SER A 646 -9.50 14.05 -0.94
N LYS A 647 -9.08 15.11 -1.62
CA LYS A 647 -9.96 16.16 -2.11
C LYS A 647 -10.53 15.74 -3.46
N VAL A 648 -11.85 15.70 -3.56
CA VAL A 648 -12.59 15.44 -4.80
C VAL A 648 -13.47 16.65 -5.08
N GLN A 649 -13.08 17.43 -6.10
CA GLN A 649 -13.73 18.70 -6.45
C GLN A 649 -13.82 19.64 -5.22
N ASN A 650 -15.03 19.85 -4.69
CA ASN A 650 -15.31 20.71 -3.53
C ASN A 650 -15.56 19.93 -2.22
N SER A 651 -15.40 18.60 -2.23
CA SER A 651 -15.62 17.73 -1.08
C SER A 651 -14.35 16.97 -0.72
N TYR A 652 -14.34 16.35 0.46
CA TYR A 652 -13.32 15.38 0.84
C TYR A 652 -13.98 14.02 1.02
N LYS A 653 -13.21 12.95 0.82
CA LYS A 653 -13.65 11.59 1.11
C LYS A 653 -12.48 10.77 1.65
N VAL A 654 -12.80 9.71 2.40
CA VAL A 654 -11.83 8.64 2.64
C VAL A 654 -11.66 7.91 1.31
N SER A 655 -10.49 8.06 0.69
CA SER A 655 -10.22 7.51 -0.64
C SER A 655 -9.58 6.13 -0.57
N GLN A 656 -8.71 5.93 0.41
CA GLN A 656 -7.94 4.69 0.57
C GLN A 656 -7.94 4.23 2.02
N ILE A 657 -7.95 2.92 2.18
CA ILE A 657 -7.72 2.22 3.44
C ILE A 657 -6.52 1.29 3.26
N ILE A 658 -5.55 1.40 4.16
CA ILE A 658 -4.37 0.55 4.12
C ILE A 658 -4.75 -0.82 4.69
N THR A 659 -4.55 -1.87 3.89
CA THR A 659 -4.75 -3.25 4.30
C THR A 659 -3.58 -3.69 5.18
N PRO A 660 -3.81 -4.02 6.46
CA PRO A 660 -2.75 -4.55 7.31
C PRO A 660 -2.32 -5.93 6.80
N PRO A 661 -1.01 -6.24 6.77
CA PRO A 661 -0.54 -7.56 6.33
C PRO A 661 -0.94 -8.69 7.29
N GLN A 662 -1.22 -8.36 8.54
CA GLN A 662 -1.70 -9.29 9.56
C GLN A 662 -3.19 -9.09 9.80
N HIS A 663 -3.83 -10.10 10.41
CA HIS A 663 -5.22 -9.98 10.84
C HIS A 663 -5.39 -8.72 11.70
N SER A 664 -6.49 -7.98 11.48
CA SER A 664 -6.87 -6.82 12.29
C SER A 664 -8.38 -6.78 12.47
N SER A 665 -8.84 -6.90 13.72
CA SER A 665 -10.26 -6.76 14.06
C SER A 665 -10.83 -5.39 13.65
N LEU A 666 -10.02 -4.33 13.78
CA LEU A 666 -10.37 -2.97 13.38
C LEU A 666 -10.48 -2.82 11.86
N PHE A 667 -9.62 -3.45 11.07
CA PHE A 667 -9.78 -3.47 9.61
C PHE A 667 -11.06 -4.23 9.21
N ASN A 668 -11.32 -5.37 9.84
CA ASN A 668 -12.48 -6.22 9.56
C ASN A 668 -13.81 -5.50 9.81
N LEU A 669 -13.87 -4.56 10.77
CA LEU A 669 -15.03 -3.69 10.98
C LEU A 669 -15.51 -3.02 9.67
N PHE A 670 -14.58 -2.55 8.84
CA PHE A 670 -14.91 -1.87 7.58
C PHE A 670 -14.96 -2.84 6.38
N SER A 671 -14.14 -3.89 6.39
CA SER A 671 -14.11 -4.85 5.28
C SER A 671 -15.36 -5.72 5.21
N VAL A 672 -15.93 -6.12 6.35
CA VAL A 672 -17.12 -7.00 6.39
C VAL A 672 -18.39 -6.34 5.86
N LEU A 673 -18.42 -5.00 5.87
CA LEU A 673 -19.54 -4.19 5.39
C LEU A 673 -19.51 -3.99 3.86
N SER A 674 -18.39 -4.30 3.20
CA SER A 674 -18.23 -4.10 1.76
C SER A 674 -18.60 -5.36 0.98
N PRO A 675 -19.56 -5.30 0.03
CA PRO A 675 -19.77 -6.37 -0.95
C PRO A 675 -18.69 -6.40 -2.04
N ILE A 676 -17.82 -5.38 -2.11
CA ILE A 676 -16.77 -5.25 -3.12
C ILE A 676 -15.43 -5.63 -2.48
N ASP A 677 -14.84 -6.74 -2.92
CA ASP A 677 -13.62 -7.28 -2.28
C ASP A 677 -12.43 -6.30 -2.30
N SER A 678 -12.29 -5.48 -3.36
CA SER A 678 -11.22 -4.48 -3.47
C SER A 678 -11.43 -3.21 -2.63
N HIS A 679 -12.53 -3.10 -1.90
CA HIS A 679 -12.92 -1.90 -1.15
C HIS A 679 -13.38 -2.23 0.27
N CYS A 680 -13.34 -1.24 1.16
CA CYS A 680 -14.04 -1.28 2.44
C CYS A 680 -15.14 -0.21 2.47
N ASP A 681 -16.22 -0.48 3.20
CA ASP A 681 -17.27 0.52 3.42
C ASP A 681 -16.89 1.39 4.63
N MET A 682 -16.62 2.68 4.37
CA MET A 682 -16.27 3.66 5.40
C MET A 682 -17.50 4.37 6.00
N SER A 683 -18.71 3.94 5.65
CA SER A 683 -19.96 4.45 6.20
C SER A 683 -19.96 4.62 7.73
N PRO A 684 -19.32 3.74 8.56
CA PRO A 684 -19.31 3.92 10.01
C PRO A 684 -18.65 5.22 10.49
N ILE A 685 -17.78 5.84 9.67
CA ILE A 685 -17.11 7.11 9.99
C ILE A 685 -17.32 8.20 8.93
N SER A 686 -18.03 7.91 7.84
CA SER A 686 -18.17 8.86 6.72
C SER A 686 -19.62 9.13 6.27
N GLN A 687 -20.60 8.37 6.72
CA GLN A 687 -21.97 8.55 6.24
C GLN A 687 -22.63 9.81 6.82
N ASN A 688 -23.55 10.42 6.06
CA ASN A 688 -24.33 11.59 6.47
C ASN A 688 -23.43 12.77 6.93
N ASN A 689 -23.73 13.36 8.10
CA ASN A 689 -22.94 14.45 8.67
C ASN A 689 -21.68 13.98 9.41
N LEU A 690 -21.48 12.67 9.63
CA LEU A 690 -20.35 12.14 10.40
C LEU A 690 -19.01 12.54 9.77
N PHE A 691 -18.89 12.44 8.44
CA PHE A 691 -17.66 12.86 7.77
C PHE A 691 -17.33 14.34 8.04
N LYS A 692 -18.35 15.20 8.08
CA LYS A 692 -18.18 16.62 8.33
C LYS A 692 -17.70 16.88 9.76
N GLU A 693 -18.31 16.18 10.73
CA GLU A 693 -18.05 16.31 12.16
C GLU A 693 -16.71 15.70 12.58
N ILE A 694 -16.37 14.52 12.07
CA ILE A 694 -15.10 13.83 12.37
C ILE A 694 -13.95 14.53 11.63
N PHE A 695 -14.05 14.67 10.30
CA PHE A 695 -12.93 15.08 9.45
C PHE A 695 -12.99 16.53 9.01
N THR A 696 -14.06 16.96 8.36
CA THR A 696 -14.06 18.23 7.61
C THR A 696 -13.80 19.44 8.49
N ASN A 697 -14.48 19.54 9.64
CA ASN A 697 -14.33 20.66 10.57
C ASN A 697 -12.91 20.72 11.13
N THR A 698 -12.36 19.57 11.52
CA THR A 698 -10.99 19.43 12.04
C THR A 698 -9.95 19.78 10.97
N LEU A 699 -10.07 19.22 9.77
CA LEU A 699 -9.14 19.46 8.66
C LEU A 699 -9.11 20.93 8.24
N LYS A 700 -10.23 21.65 8.26
CA LYS A 700 -10.27 23.09 7.96
C LYS A 700 -9.43 23.93 8.93
N GLN A 701 -9.26 23.46 10.16
CA GLN A 701 -8.47 24.14 11.20
C GLN A 701 -7.00 23.72 11.20
N LEU A 702 -6.68 22.52 10.67
CA LEU A 702 -5.32 22.00 10.62
C LEU A 702 -4.47 22.65 9.52
N MET A 703 -3.33 23.19 9.92
CA MET A 703 -2.25 23.64 9.03
C MET A 703 -1.24 22.51 8.78
N ALA A 704 -0.35 22.67 7.80
CA ALA A 704 0.63 21.63 7.42
C ALA A 704 1.58 21.19 8.56
N ASN A 705 1.91 22.13 9.46
CA ASN A 705 2.82 21.90 10.59
C ASN A 705 2.08 21.79 11.94
N SER A 706 0.75 21.77 11.93
CA SER A 706 -0.03 21.52 13.15
C SER A 706 0.23 20.08 13.62
N PRO A 707 0.24 19.83 14.94
CA PRO A 707 0.24 18.47 15.46
C PRO A 707 -1.04 17.73 15.04
N ALA A 708 -0.98 16.41 15.03
CA ALA A 708 -2.14 15.56 14.78
C ALA A 708 -3.33 15.95 15.68
N ALA A 709 -4.50 16.14 15.06
CA ALA A 709 -5.75 16.33 15.80
C ALA A 709 -6.41 14.98 16.06
N CYS A 710 -7.03 14.81 17.23
CA CYS A 710 -7.67 13.57 17.62
C CYS A 710 -9.19 13.74 17.72
N LYS A 711 -9.94 12.73 17.28
CA LYS A 711 -11.37 12.55 17.54
C LYS A 711 -11.62 11.16 18.13
N GLU A 712 -12.56 11.07 19.07
CA GLU A 712 -13.00 9.80 19.66
C GLU A 712 -14.45 9.51 19.24
N VAL A 713 -14.73 8.26 18.87
CA VAL A 713 -16.08 7.79 18.51
C VAL A 713 -16.30 6.37 19.03
N TYR A 714 -17.53 6.04 19.36
CA TYR A 714 -17.95 4.65 19.57
C TYR A 714 -18.56 4.10 18.29
N ILE A 715 -18.21 2.87 17.94
CA ILE A 715 -18.83 2.14 16.84
C ILE A 715 -19.26 0.77 17.35
N GLN A 716 -20.55 0.48 17.22
CA GLN A 716 -21.12 -0.83 17.52
C GLN A 716 -21.40 -1.56 16.20
N LEU A 717 -20.88 -2.77 16.06
CA LEU A 717 -21.11 -3.67 14.93
C LEU A 717 -22.10 -4.77 15.36
N ILE A 718 -23.23 -4.86 14.67
CA ILE A 718 -24.32 -5.79 15.00
C ILE A 718 -24.48 -6.77 13.83
N ASN A 719 -24.49 -8.06 14.16
CA ASN A 719 -24.72 -9.14 13.20
C ASN A 719 -26.22 -9.40 13.07
N GLU A 720 -26.77 -9.22 11.87
CA GLU A 720 -28.18 -9.45 11.54
C GLU A 720 -28.40 -10.78 10.81
N GLY A 721 -27.42 -11.69 10.90
CA GLY A 721 -27.44 -13.03 10.30
C GLY A 721 -26.84 -13.05 8.90
N GLN A 722 -27.48 -12.38 7.94
CA GLN A 722 -26.99 -12.31 6.54
C GLN A 722 -26.19 -11.04 6.24
N SER A 723 -26.27 -10.04 7.11
CA SER A 723 -25.62 -8.74 6.94
C SER A 723 -25.12 -8.21 8.28
N TYR A 724 -24.31 -7.16 8.21
CA TYR A 724 -23.87 -6.41 9.37
C TYR A 724 -24.37 -4.97 9.29
N ARG A 725 -24.71 -4.41 10.45
CA ARG A 725 -25.11 -3.01 10.64
C ARG A 725 -24.16 -2.35 11.63
N THR A 726 -23.90 -1.06 11.44
CA THR A 726 -23.16 -0.24 12.41
C THR A 726 -24.01 0.86 13.03
N LEU A 727 -23.72 1.18 14.29
CA LEU A 727 -24.19 2.38 14.97
C LEU A 727 -22.98 3.17 15.46
N THR A 728 -22.93 4.46 15.11
CA THR A 728 -21.81 5.35 15.46
C THR A 728 -22.29 6.48 16.37
N HIS A 729 -21.61 6.65 17.50
CA HIS A 729 -21.86 7.74 18.44
C HIS A 729 -20.59 8.55 18.67
N HIS A 730 -20.69 9.87 18.61
CA HIS A 730 -19.60 10.74 19.01
C HIS A 730 -19.33 10.60 20.51
N PHE A 731 -18.06 10.57 20.87
CA PHE A 731 -17.67 10.48 22.28
C PHE A 731 -18.19 11.67 23.11
N ASP A 732 -18.22 12.86 22.51
CA ASP A 732 -18.68 14.10 23.16
C ASP A 732 -20.21 14.17 23.35
N HIS A 733 -20.99 13.19 22.87
CA HIS A 733 -22.44 13.11 23.13
C HIS A 733 -22.79 12.55 24.51
N PHE A 734 -21.81 12.02 25.23
CA PHE A 734 -21.97 11.49 26.58
C PHE A 734 -21.40 12.52 27.56
N GLU A 735 -22.23 13.02 28.48
CA GLU A 735 -21.85 14.09 29.40
C GLU A 735 -21.21 13.54 30.68
N THR A 736 -21.63 12.33 31.10
CA THR A 736 -21.22 11.73 32.37
C THR A 736 -20.47 10.40 32.21
N PRO A 737 -19.54 10.07 33.12
CA PRO A 737 -18.89 8.75 33.14
C PRO A 737 -19.89 7.58 33.22
N GLN A 738 -21.02 7.78 33.88
CA GLN A 738 -22.10 6.80 34.02
C GLN A 738 -22.73 6.49 32.67
N GLU A 739 -23.08 7.50 31.88
CA GLU A 739 -23.61 7.31 30.53
C GLU A 739 -22.66 6.53 29.62
N HIS A 740 -21.35 6.83 29.69
CA HIS A 740 -20.34 6.05 28.98
C HIS A 740 -20.37 4.57 29.40
N CYS A 741 -20.40 4.28 30.71
CA CYS A 741 -20.42 2.90 31.19
C CYS A 741 -21.71 2.14 30.84
N GLU A 742 -22.87 2.80 30.95
CA GLU A 742 -24.18 2.22 30.59
C GLU A 742 -24.22 1.87 29.10
N PHE A 743 -23.75 2.78 28.24
CA PHE A 743 -23.65 2.55 26.81
C PHE A 743 -22.69 1.40 26.50
N ILE A 744 -21.48 1.39 27.08
CA ILE A 744 -20.49 0.32 26.86
C ILE A 744 -21.08 -1.05 27.23
N SER A 745 -21.77 -1.14 28.38
CA SER A 745 -22.39 -2.38 28.86
C SER A 745 -23.51 -2.86 27.94
N THR A 746 -24.38 -1.94 27.50
CA THR A 746 -25.52 -2.27 26.62
C THR A 746 -25.03 -2.65 25.22
N ALA A 747 -24.18 -1.83 24.62
CA ALA A 747 -23.69 -2.05 23.27
C ALA A 747 -22.86 -3.34 23.12
N SER A 748 -22.07 -3.69 24.15
CA SER A 748 -21.28 -4.94 24.17
C SER A 748 -22.13 -6.21 24.31
N LYS A 749 -23.38 -6.11 24.78
CA LYS A 749 -24.31 -7.26 24.87
C LYS A 749 -25.01 -7.51 23.54
N GLU A 750 -25.29 -6.46 22.79
CA GLU A 750 -26.04 -6.52 21.53
C GLU A 750 -25.15 -6.70 20.29
N GLY A 751 -23.85 -6.46 20.42
CA GLY A 751 -22.89 -6.59 19.32
C GLY A 751 -21.45 -6.39 19.74
N GLN A 752 -20.56 -6.26 18.76
CA GLN A 752 -19.15 -5.95 19.00
C GLN A 752 -18.96 -4.44 19.09
N LEU A 753 -18.42 -3.97 20.21
CA LEU A 753 -18.16 -2.54 20.44
C LEU A 753 -16.68 -2.22 20.18
N PHE A 754 -16.46 -1.08 19.53
CA PHE A 754 -15.17 -0.43 19.39
C PHE A 754 -15.25 1.00 19.93
N ALA A 755 -14.18 1.47 20.59
CA ALA A 755 -14.02 2.88 20.90
C ALA A 755 -12.81 3.39 20.13
N LEU A 756 -13.02 4.11 19.04
CA LEU A 756 -11.95 4.47 18.13
C LEU A 756 -11.41 5.84 18.46
N ARG A 757 -10.08 5.95 18.50
CA ARG A 757 -9.38 7.22 18.36
C ARG A 757 -8.88 7.38 16.93
N ILE A 758 -9.24 8.50 16.31
CA ILE A 758 -8.83 8.89 14.98
C ILE A 758 -7.86 10.06 15.10
N SER A 759 -6.57 9.83 14.87
CA SER A 759 -5.50 10.82 14.86
C SER A 759 -5.18 11.25 13.44
N MET A 760 -5.53 12.48 13.06
CA MET A 760 -5.45 12.97 11.69
C MET A 760 -4.47 14.15 11.52
N SER A 761 -3.74 14.13 10.42
CA SER A 761 -2.70 15.09 10.07
C SER A 761 -2.81 15.52 8.62
N ARG A 762 -2.43 16.76 8.31
CA ARG A 762 -2.29 17.22 6.92
C ARG A 762 -1.18 16.45 6.23
N SER A 763 -1.44 15.97 5.01
CA SER A 763 -0.44 15.24 4.24
C SER A 763 0.76 16.15 3.93
N PRO A 764 1.99 15.59 3.93
CA PRO A 764 3.14 16.33 3.41
C PRO A 764 2.98 16.54 1.90
N LYS A 765 3.62 17.59 1.37
CA LYS A 765 3.74 17.72 -0.09
C LYS A 765 4.53 16.54 -0.63
N MET A 766 3.98 15.85 -1.63
CA MET A 766 4.62 14.68 -2.25
C MET A 766 6.01 15.02 -2.77
N ASN A 767 6.99 14.15 -2.49
CA ASN A 767 8.36 14.27 -2.97
C ASN A 767 8.76 13.09 -3.86
N TYR A 768 8.43 13.23 -5.14
CA TYR A 768 8.73 12.26 -6.20
C TYR A 768 10.23 12.00 -6.42
N LYS A 769 11.15 12.77 -5.82
CA LYS A 769 12.59 12.50 -5.89
C LYS A 769 12.97 11.17 -5.21
N THR A 770 12.13 10.65 -4.32
CA THR A 770 12.37 9.41 -3.55
C THR A 770 12.34 8.14 -4.41
N PHE A 771 11.63 8.21 -5.54
CA PHE A 771 11.41 7.13 -6.50
C PHE A 771 11.36 7.69 -7.93
N SER A 772 12.30 8.61 -8.23
CA SER A 772 12.32 9.31 -9.50
C SER A 772 12.70 8.41 -10.68
N ARG A 773 13.56 7.41 -10.45
CA ARG A 773 13.97 6.44 -11.48
C ARG A 773 12.76 5.65 -11.97
N GLU A 774 11.97 5.17 -11.03
CA GLU A 774 10.75 4.39 -11.25
C GLU A 774 9.71 5.22 -12.01
N ILE A 775 9.45 6.46 -11.56
CA ILE A 775 8.50 7.37 -12.23
C ILE A 775 8.95 7.74 -13.64
N ILE A 776 10.22 8.08 -13.84
CA ILE A 776 10.73 8.47 -15.16
C ILE A 776 10.61 7.30 -16.13
N TYR A 777 10.95 6.09 -15.69
CA TYR A 777 10.82 4.89 -16.50
C TYR A 777 9.34 4.61 -16.84
N ALA A 778 8.45 4.62 -15.83
CA ALA A 778 7.02 4.41 -16.04
C ALA A 778 6.41 5.47 -16.97
N ALA A 779 6.77 6.75 -16.82
CA ALA A 779 6.27 7.84 -17.67
C ALA A 779 6.68 7.67 -19.14
N LYS A 780 7.89 7.14 -19.39
CA LYS A 780 8.37 6.86 -20.75
C LYS A 780 7.54 5.77 -21.45
N GLN A 781 7.08 4.77 -20.70
CA GLN A 781 6.32 3.63 -21.24
C GLN A 781 4.80 3.84 -21.23
N ALA A 782 4.27 4.50 -20.20
CA ALA A 782 2.84 4.67 -19.98
C ALA A 782 2.52 6.04 -19.32
N SER A 783 2.78 7.14 -20.03
CA SER A 783 2.57 8.52 -19.56
C SER A 783 1.20 8.79 -18.94
N TYR A 784 0.12 8.22 -19.48
CA TYR A 784 -1.23 8.40 -18.95
C TYR A 784 -1.37 7.78 -17.55
N LYS A 785 -0.99 6.51 -17.37
CA LYS A 785 -1.05 5.81 -16.07
C LYS A 785 -0.18 6.50 -15.02
N THR A 786 1.01 6.96 -15.40
CA THR A 786 1.88 7.69 -14.48
C THR A 786 1.27 9.02 -14.04
N ARG A 787 0.67 9.78 -14.96
CA ARG A 787 -0.04 11.03 -14.60
C ARG A 787 -1.25 10.77 -13.72
N GLN A 788 -1.99 9.69 -13.96
CA GLN A 788 -3.11 9.27 -13.12
C GLN A 788 -2.63 8.95 -11.69
N LEU A 789 -1.54 8.19 -11.54
CA LEU A 789 -0.94 7.91 -10.24
C LEU A 789 -0.48 9.18 -9.52
N GLN A 790 0.16 10.12 -10.23
CA GLN A 790 0.57 11.40 -9.63
C GLN A 790 -0.64 12.21 -9.17
N ALA A 791 -1.70 12.28 -9.98
CA ALA A 791 -2.94 12.95 -9.60
C ALA A 791 -3.62 12.27 -8.40
N GLU A 792 -3.62 10.94 -8.34
CA GLU A 792 -4.10 10.14 -7.20
C GLU A 792 -3.36 10.52 -5.91
N LEU A 793 -2.03 10.51 -5.95
CA LEU A 793 -1.17 10.84 -4.81
C LEU A 793 -1.27 12.32 -4.39
N ASP A 794 -1.29 13.25 -5.35
CA ASP A 794 -1.37 14.69 -5.10
C ASP A 794 -2.76 15.11 -4.59
N ALA A 795 -3.81 14.32 -4.87
CA ALA A 795 -5.16 14.57 -4.36
C ALA A 795 -5.30 14.30 -2.85
N ILE A 796 -4.35 13.58 -2.24
CA ILE A 796 -4.38 13.25 -0.81
C ILE A 796 -4.01 14.49 0.00
N ILE A 797 -4.94 14.97 0.81
CA ILE A 797 -4.81 16.20 1.60
C ILE A 797 -4.58 15.93 3.09
N ALA A 798 -4.81 14.70 3.53
CA ALA A 798 -4.64 14.27 4.92
C ALA A 798 -4.50 12.75 5.01
N THR A 799 -3.88 12.32 6.10
CA THR A 799 -3.76 10.92 6.52
C THR A 799 -4.28 10.82 7.95
N ALA A 800 -4.87 9.69 8.32
CA ALA A 800 -5.27 9.43 9.69
C ALA A 800 -4.90 8.01 10.13
N GLU A 801 -4.47 7.89 11.38
CA GLU A 801 -4.29 6.62 12.09
C GLU A 801 -5.43 6.40 13.06
N ILE A 802 -5.96 5.18 13.08
CA ILE A 802 -7.08 4.78 13.91
C ILE A 802 -6.63 3.62 14.80
N VAL A 803 -6.91 3.74 16.09
CA VAL A 803 -6.67 2.68 17.09
C VAL A 803 -7.91 2.49 17.96
N ASP A 804 -8.14 1.26 18.41
CA ASP A 804 -9.20 0.97 19.39
C ASP A 804 -8.70 1.24 20.81
N ILE A 805 -9.30 2.23 21.46
CA ILE A 805 -9.03 2.66 22.83
C ILE A 805 -10.04 2.11 23.84
N LEU A 806 -10.93 1.19 23.46
CA LEU A 806 -11.92 0.62 24.37
C LEU A 806 -11.32 0.08 25.69
N PRO A 807 -10.15 -0.60 25.71
CA PRO A 807 -9.50 -0.99 26.95
C PRO A 807 -9.18 0.20 27.86
N GLU A 808 -8.69 1.32 27.30
CA GLU A 808 -8.38 2.52 28.07
C GLU A 808 -9.64 3.22 28.54
N ILE A 809 -10.71 3.26 27.73
CA ILE A 809 -11.99 3.84 28.11
C ILE A 809 -12.60 3.13 29.33
N LYS A 810 -12.54 1.78 29.37
CA LYS A 810 -12.97 1.01 30.54
C LYS A 810 -12.19 1.41 31.80
N GLN A 811 -10.88 1.64 31.68
CA GLN A 811 -10.06 2.14 32.78
C GLN A 811 -10.32 3.62 33.11
N ARG A 812 -10.55 4.47 32.12
CA ARG A 812 -10.79 5.91 32.28
C ARG A 812 -12.01 6.16 33.15
N PHE A 813 -13.11 5.45 32.87
CA PHE A 813 -14.39 5.61 33.56
C PHE A 813 -14.66 4.58 34.66
N ASN A 814 -13.75 3.60 34.82
CA ASN A 814 -13.91 2.50 35.76
C ASN A 814 -15.19 1.69 35.52
N CYS A 815 -15.45 1.37 34.25
CA CYS A 815 -16.55 0.49 33.83
C CYS A 815 -16.10 -0.97 33.96
N HIS A 816 -16.82 -1.78 34.75
CA HIS A 816 -16.54 -3.20 34.96
C HIS A 816 -17.56 -4.09 34.25
#